data_AF-A0A812WJA3-F1
#
_entry.id   AF-A0A812WJA3-F1
#
_cell.length_a   1.000
_cell.length_b   1.000
_cell.length_c   1.000
_cell.angle_alpha   90.00
_cell.angle_beta   90.00
_cell.angle_gamma   90.00
#
_symmetry.space_group_name_H-M   'P 1'
#
loop_
_entity.id
_entity.type
_entity.pdbx_description
1 polymer ?
#
loop_
_entity_poly.entity_id
_entity_poly.type
_entity_poly.pdbx_seq_one_letter_code
_entity_poly.pdbx_strand_id
1 'polypeptide(L)'
;MVITVPGIEVVEDDKDAKATNRKPNKRKVPKDFEEAPDEDAKTTEKDKKGKTEKDNKKEPAKPKAKAKAKQEGSVKEAETAARTVVLQIQRASQTVERLQAALHGEQRAAPLMKEFDSLQAALKMQVTPTDGDDLGEFVSELKIAVFSGTGASSTKTLKKDYKDRYLPLLTMFKDRCQGAAQQMLDLANKMDNMFKAVSMEVLFCLTHLLVPLALELSTFFQKQLCLVEINILISMLFRIFALGESSNVVFYSCRASSCFVSKSRHLFNSFFYLSSSFVYSWFFLWCTCDLHWHSFLCQFSFKLFQIREQPIEDEGSGPTPDQVLAGQQLRMFLLDRFCTGSLPGSDVAELCHYVTQAGGTGVATRALNPEQAARHGFEHIKLHAGKEYPEPDLDYVTVPLFEKQQSRRVAEKVPIMLPSTLFRKFVEVPSVQSKDEINFRKMLHNLPCYDNHPVVQRARAAGNTELVRPIALYWDGVRYSVHDSFTGFYVTDILSEQKFVLKTCAAGCRGWCSIFPLLDAWVKDLEKLQASLKYCVLDIQCDWPAYLEIIGGRFWNHNSHPCALCRISQDDMTADNVHSITLDNVGHLVYSSEDYNNDIGMFTKEILVDTAEMLRTIARNLEYSRLDRGRHLTADLPRYGLRKNWRLEPSRRLPDVSQLEYQELPLRVIFWIVWNLTMGMIGNEDTYNLSAKAAESHGLLRFVLWLLHKYADEFAKQPDELARKFALLTASAESHGLLRFVLWLLHKYADEFAKQPDELARKFALLTACAEAAHAMDELLELEFRQFTRQHCQALLQLYLRFLTLYLKAGGVWRPKCHLLVHMIQRALHRGNPRLYSTYRDESLNGVIAKIARSAHRSTWSNVIHWKCNFLQQKKLEDHAAEGECKKRPSRSPKQNPGAQNH
;
A
#
# COMPACT_ATOMS: atom_id res chain seq x y z
N MET A 1 11.80 -20.11 -22.02
CA MET A 1 11.44 -18.82 -22.62
C MET A 1 12.64 -17.89 -22.45
N VAL A 2 13.37 -17.62 -23.54
CA VAL A 2 14.36 -16.53 -23.57
C VAL A 2 13.57 -15.30 -23.99
N ILE A 3 13.60 -14.23 -23.19
CA ILE A 3 12.80 -13.03 -23.46
C ILE A 3 13.71 -12.00 -24.13
N THR A 4 13.65 -11.97 -25.46
CA THR A 4 14.24 -10.89 -26.26
C THR A 4 13.38 -9.63 -26.13
N VAL A 5 13.89 -8.62 -25.43
CA VAL A 5 13.27 -7.29 -25.36
C VAL A 5 13.57 -6.55 -26.69
N PRO A 6 12.56 -6.10 -27.45
CA PRO A 6 12.79 -5.38 -28.69
C PRO A 6 13.70 -4.15 -28.50
N GLY A 7 14.74 -4.03 -29.33
CA GLY A 7 15.73 -2.95 -29.23
C GLY A 7 16.90 -3.20 -28.27
N ILE A 8 17.01 -4.39 -27.65
CA ILE A 8 18.20 -4.84 -26.93
C ILE A 8 18.88 -5.98 -27.68
N GLU A 9 19.67 -5.63 -28.71
CA GLU A 9 20.62 -6.55 -29.31
C GLU A 9 21.80 -6.78 -28.35
N VAL A 10 22.12 -8.05 -28.09
CA VAL A 10 23.40 -8.44 -27.48
C VAL A 10 24.44 -8.37 -28.59
N VAL A 11 25.19 -7.28 -28.63
CA VAL A 11 26.39 -7.17 -29.47
C VAL A 11 27.44 -8.10 -28.88
N GLU A 12 27.83 -9.14 -29.62
CA GLU A 12 29.03 -9.89 -29.30
C GLU A 12 30.22 -8.99 -29.66
N ASP A 13 30.92 -8.45 -28.64
CA ASP A 13 32.04 -7.54 -28.82
C ASP A 13 33.21 -8.26 -29.53
N ASP A 14 33.37 -7.97 -30.82
CA ASP A 14 34.44 -8.46 -31.67
C ASP A 14 35.78 -7.80 -31.26
N LYS A 15 36.70 -8.60 -30.70
CA LYS A 15 37.71 -8.09 -29.75
C LYS A 15 38.93 -7.38 -30.37
N ASP A 16 39.08 -7.38 -31.68
CA ASP A 16 40.33 -6.98 -32.35
C ASP A 16 40.37 -5.54 -32.92
N ALA A 17 39.43 -4.67 -32.52
CA ALA A 17 39.41 -3.25 -32.90
C ALA A 17 40.33 -2.36 -32.03
N LYS A 18 41.61 -2.23 -32.40
CA LYS A 18 42.59 -1.34 -31.71
C LYS A 18 42.19 0.15 -31.79
N ALA A 19 41.73 0.71 -30.67
CA ALA A 19 41.30 2.10 -30.59
C ALA A 19 42.44 3.13 -30.68
N THR A 20 42.49 3.91 -31.76
CA THR A 20 43.42 5.05 -31.91
C THR A 20 42.88 6.31 -31.22
N ASN A 21 43.54 6.76 -30.15
CA ASN A 21 43.17 7.97 -29.41
C ASN A 21 43.27 9.26 -30.26
N ARG A 22 42.13 9.90 -30.57
CA ARG A 22 42.06 11.30 -31.01
C ARG A 22 41.18 12.11 -30.05
N LYS A 23 41.74 13.18 -29.48
CA LYS A 23 41.02 14.10 -28.60
C LYS A 23 40.01 14.95 -29.40
N PRO A 24 38.78 15.18 -28.90
CA PRO A 24 37.81 16.05 -29.57
C PRO A 24 38.26 17.51 -29.48
N ASN A 25 38.23 18.22 -30.60
CA ASN A 25 38.68 19.61 -30.68
C ASN A 25 37.49 20.57 -30.47
N LYS A 26 37.59 21.49 -29.50
CA LYS A 26 36.48 22.40 -29.14
C LYS A 26 36.29 23.50 -30.19
N ARG A 27 35.32 23.34 -31.11
CA ARG A 27 34.83 24.46 -31.93
C ARG A 27 34.05 25.45 -31.07
N LYS A 28 34.38 26.74 -31.18
CA LYS A 28 33.52 27.84 -30.70
C LYS A 28 32.36 28.03 -31.68
N VAL A 29 31.17 28.32 -31.16
CA VAL A 29 30.03 28.79 -31.94
C VAL A 29 30.16 30.31 -32.11
N PRO A 30 30.11 30.86 -33.34
CA PRO A 30 30.01 32.30 -33.55
C PRO A 30 28.68 32.82 -33.03
N LYS A 31 28.71 34.03 -32.49
CA LYS A 31 27.52 34.86 -32.34
C LYS A 31 27.33 35.67 -33.63
N ASP A 32 26.34 36.56 -33.60
CA ASP A 32 26.11 37.66 -34.55
C ASP A 32 25.39 37.29 -35.86
N PHE A 33 24.18 37.83 -36.00
CA PHE A 33 23.48 38.13 -37.24
C PHE A 33 22.50 39.27 -36.93
N GLU A 34 22.81 40.47 -37.42
CA GLU A 34 21.92 41.64 -37.38
C GLU A 34 21.13 41.77 -38.69
N GLU A 35 20.14 42.66 -38.71
CA GLU A 35 19.19 42.88 -39.82
C GLU A 35 19.74 43.86 -40.87
N ALA A 36 19.46 43.65 -42.17
CA ALA A 36 19.46 44.67 -43.25
C ALA A 36 18.90 44.06 -44.60
N PRO A 37 18.58 44.84 -45.65
CA PRO A 37 17.20 44.87 -46.18
C PRO A 37 17.04 44.81 -47.74
N ASP A 38 15.84 45.15 -48.24
CA ASP A 38 15.45 45.53 -49.63
C ASP A 38 15.56 44.45 -50.74
N GLU A 39 14.97 44.51 -51.95
CA GLU A 39 13.81 45.20 -52.61
C GLU A 39 13.24 44.19 -53.67
N ASP A 40 12.17 44.30 -54.48
CA ASP A 40 11.09 45.25 -54.85
C ASP A 40 9.90 44.42 -55.43
N ALA A 41 8.92 45.07 -56.06
CA ALA A 41 8.04 44.58 -57.14
C ALA A 41 6.84 43.74 -56.69
N LYS A 42 5.71 44.34 -56.28
CA LYS A 42 4.69 45.11 -57.06
C LYS A 42 3.73 44.24 -57.89
N THR A 43 2.43 44.28 -57.55
CA THR A 43 1.35 44.81 -58.42
C THR A 43 -0.01 44.88 -57.70
N THR A 44 -0.66 46.06 -57.74
CA THR A 44 -2.13 46.33 -57.87
C THR A 44 -3.17 45.61 -56.97
N GLU A 45 -4.26 46.22 -56.47
CA GLU A 45 -4.81 47.59 -56.65
C GLU A 45 -5.88 47.92 -55.58
N LYS A 46 -6.04 49.23 -55.26
CA LYS A 46 -7.30 49.98 -54.96
C LYS A 46 -8.29 49.52 -53.85
N ASP A 47 -9.01 50.40 -53.12
CA ASP A 47 -8.93 51.86 -52.91
C ASP A 47 -9.93 52.33 -51.80
N LYS A 48 -9.75 53.54 -51.25
CA LYS A 48 -10.71 54.34 -50.41
C LYS A 48 -11.17 53.70 -49.07
N LYS A 49 -11.58 54.44 -48.04
CA LYS A 49 -11.51 55.87 -47.60
C LYS A 49 -11.79 55.83 -46.08
N GLY A 50 -11.44 56.81 -45.24
CA GLY A 50 -10.71 58.06 -45.42
C GLY A 50 -10.75 58.79 -44.06
N LYS A 51 -9.63 59.37 -43.61
CA LYS A 51 -9.46 59.88 -42.25
C LYS A 51 -9.48 61.40 -42.23
N THR A 52 -10.33 62.01 -41.41
CA THR A 52 -10.34 63.46 -41.13
C THR A 52 -10.57 63.71 -39.65
N GLU A 53 -10.01 64.80 -39.15
CA GLU A 53 -10.05 65.21 -37.75
C GLU A 53 -11.47 65.50 -37.24
N LYS A 54 -11.67 65.42 -35.91
CA LYS A 54 -12.21 66.57 -35.16
C LYS A 54 -12.04 66.47 -33.63
N ASP A 55 -11.74 67.64 -33.08
CA ASP A 55 -12.16 68.20 -31.78
C ASP A 55 -11.98 67.41 -30.48
N ASN A 56 -11.13 67.96 -29.61
CA ASN A 56 -11.10 67.69 -28.18
C ASN A 56 -12.44 68.04 -27.51
N LYS A 57 -13.23 67.03 -27.12
CA LYS A 57 -14.26 67.16 -26.08
C LYS A 57 -14.08 66.11 -24.99
N LYS A 58 -13.94 66.56 -23.74
CA LYS A 58 -13.94 65.70 -22.56
C LYS A 58 -15.35 65.14 -22.33
N GLU A 59 -15.59 63.88 -22.71
CA GLU A 59 -16.70 63.12 -22.11
C GLU A 59 -16.39 62.79 -20.63
N PRO A 60 -17.39 62.76 -19.75
CA PRO A 60 -17.23 62.32 -18.36
C PRO A 60 -16.98 60.80 -18.27
N ALA A 61 -16.17 60.38 -17.29
CA ALA A 61 -15.79 58.98 -17.12
C ALA A 61 -17.00 58.05 -16.84
N LYS A 62 -17.25 57.12 -17.74
CA LYS A 62 -18.40 56.18 -17.68
C LYS A 62 -18.24 55.20 -16.49
N PRO A 63 -19.29 54.96 -15.66
CA PRO A 63 -19.15 54.38 -14.32
C PRO A 63 -18.81 52.87 -14.23
N LYS A 64 -18.44 52.22 -15.33
CA LYS A 64 -18.35 50.75 -15.45
C LYS A 64 -17.36 50.08 -14.48
N ALA A 65 -16.30 50.79 -14.04
CA ALA A 65 -15.30 50.23 -13.13
C ALA A 65 -15.87 49.81 -11.76
N LYS A 66 -16.80 50.60 -11.18
CA LYS A 66 -17.38 50.30 -9.87
C LYS A 66 -18.29 49.06 -9.89
N ALA A 67 -18.92 48.76 -11.03
CA ALA A 67 -19.79 47.59 -11.18
C ALA A 67 -18.98 46.28 -11.13
N LYS A 68 -17.86 46.21 -11.88
CA LYS A 68 -17.01 45.00 -11.94
C LYS A 68 -16.42 44.65 -10.57
N ALA A 69 -15.91 45.65 -9.83
CA ALA A 69 -15.36 45.44 -8.49
C ALA A 69 -16.42 44.87 -7.50
N LYS A 70 -17.67 45.33 -7.58
CA LYS A 70 -18.77 44.81 -6.75
C LYS A 70 -19.11 43.35 -7.09
N GLN A 71 -19.03 42.97 -8.36
CA GLN A 71 -19.28 41.60 -8.83
C GLN A 71 -18.14 40.64 -8.46
N GLU A 72 -16.88 41.07 -8.54
CA GLU A 72 -15.73 40.25 -8.12
C GLU A 72 -15.71 39.99 -6.60
N GLY A 73 -16.24 40.94 -5.80
CA GLY A 73 -16.45 40.77 -4.36
C GLY A 73 -17.44 39.64 -4.03
N SER A 74 -18.66 39.70 -4.57
CA SER A 74 -19.70 38.70 -4.26
C SER A 74 -19.35 37.29 -4.73
N VAL A 75 -18.60 37.14 -5.84
CA VAL A 75 -18.05 35.84 -6.27
C VAL A 75 -17.09 35.26 -5.22
N LYS A 76 -16.20 36.08 -4.64
CA LYS A 76 -15.24 35.63 -3.63
C LYS A 76 -15.91 35.25 -2.31
N GLU A 77 -16.98 35.96 -1.94
CA GLU A 77 -17.81 35.64 -0.77
C GLU A 77 -18.55 34.31 -0.96
N ALA A 78 -19.18 34.11 -2.12
CA ALA A 78 -19.86 32.86 -2.48
C ALA A 78 -18.89 31.66 -2.55
N GLU A 79 -17.70 31.83 -3.15
CA GLU A 79 -16.62 30.83 -3.11
C GLU A 79 -16.24 30.44 -1.68
N THR A 80 -16.13 31.43 -0.78
CA THR A 80 -15.72 31.21 0.61
C THR A 80 -16.79 30.48 1.39
N ALA A 81 -18.07 30.87 1.24
CA ALA A 81 -19.18 30.19 1.88
C ALA A 81 -19.34 28.73 1.39
N ALA A 82 -19.29 28.49 0.08
CA ALA A 82 -19.37 27.15 -0.48
C ALA A 82 -18.19 26.26 -0.05
N ARG A 83 -16.98 26.82 0.04
CA ARG A 83 -15.79 26.13 0.61
C ARG A 83 -16.03 25.70 2.07
N THR A 84 -16.64 26.56 2.89
CA THR A 84 -17.01 26.22 4.27
C THR A 84 -17.98 25.04 4.32
N VAL A 85 -19.06 25.08 3.52
CA VAL A 85 -20.06 23.98 3.46
C VAL A 85 -19.41 22.65 3.09
N VAL A 86 -18.54 22.62 2.07
CA VAL A 86 -17.78 21.41 1.68
C VAL A 86 -16.89 20.89 2.82
N LEU A 87 -16.21 21.77 3.55
CA LEU A 87 -15.35 21.41 4.68
C LEU A 87 -16.15 20.94 5.92
N GLN A 88 -17.36 21.47 6.14
CA GLN A 88 -18.25 21.01 7.20
C GLN A 88 -18.70 19.57 6.94
N ILE A 89 -19.18 19.29 5.72
CA ILE A 89 -19.57 17.93 5.29
C ILE A 89 -18.41 16.95 5.46
N GLN A 90 -17.20 17.31 4.99
CA GLN A 90 -16.02 16.44 5.12
C GLN A 90 -15.65 16.16 6.58
N ARG A 91 -15.63 17.18 7.45
CA ARG A 91 -15.30 17.03 8.87
C ARG A 91 -16.34 16.17 9.61
N ALA A 92 -17.61 16.32 9.25
CA ALA A 92 -18.70 15.51 9.81
C ALA A 92 -18.49 14.02 9.46
N SER A 93 -18.31 13.70 8.17
CA SER A 93 -18.03 12.33 7.72
C SER A 93 -16.76 11.75 8.36
N GLN A 94 -15.64 12.50 8.39
CA GLN A 94 -14.38 12.03 8.98
C GLN A 94 -14.46 11.81 10.50
N THR A 95 -15.39 12.47 11.20
CA THR A 95 -15.63 12.20 12.63
C THR A 95 -16.49 10.95 12.78
N VAL A 96 -17.55 10.79 11.99
CA VAL A 96 -18.39 9.59 12.02
C VAL A 96 -17.62 8.33 11.60
N GLU A 97 -16.78 8.38 10.56
CA GLU A 97 -15.93 7.25 10.15
C GLU A 97 -14.97 6.81 11.26
N ARG A 98 -14.35 7.75 11.98
CA ARG A 98 -13.46 7.46 13.12
C ARG A 98 -14.22 6.84 14.29
N LEU A 99 -15.40 7.37 14.62
CA LEU A 99 -16.24 6.86 15.68
C LEU A 99 -16.80 5.47 15.34
N GLN A 100 -17.22 5.23 14.11
CA GLN A 100 -17.71 3.93 13.65
C GLN A 100 -16.63 2.83 13.75
N ALA A 101 -15.37 3.17 13.50
CA ALA A 101 -14.24 2.25 13.67
C ALA A 101 -13.91 1.96 15.15
N ALA A 102 -14.26 2.87 16.07
CA ALA A 102 -14.08 2.69 17.52
C ALA A 102 -15.27 1.98 18.20
N LEU A 103 -16.49 2.21 17.69
CA LEU A 103 -17.78 1.78 18.26
C LEU A 103 -18.26 0.41 17.74
N HIS A 104 -17.36 -0.46 17.27
CA HIS A 104 -17.71 -1.76 16.70
C HIS A 104 -18.41 -2.70 17.70
N GLY A 105 -19.75 -2.60 17.75
CA GLY A 105 -20.64 -3.43 18.58
C GLY A 105 -21.58 -2.65 19.51
N GLU A 106 -21.40 -1.34 19.70
CA GLU A 106 -22.17 -0.61 20.72
C GLU A 106 -23.53 -0.11 20.22
N GLN A 107 -24.61 -0.77 20.68
CA GLN A 107 -26.00 -0.44 20.32
C GLN A 107 -26.40 1.02 20.60
N ARG A 108 -25.77 1.69 21.57
CA ARG A 108 -26.09 3.07 21.97
C ARG A 108 -25.84 4.10 20.87
N ALA A 109 -24.95 3.81 19.92
CA ALA A 109 -24.63 4.71 18.81
C ALA A 109 -25.59 4.61 17.61
N ALA A 110 -26.31 3.48 17.48
CA ALA A 110 -27.12 3.17 16.30
C ALA A 110 -28.21 4.23 15.95
N PRO A 111 -28.91 4.87 16.93
CA PRO A 111 -29.86 5.94 16.62
C PRO A 111 -29.20 7.17 15.97
N LEU A 112 -28.00 7.54 16.44
CA LEU A 112 -27.27 8.72 15.95
C LEU A 112 -26.62 8.45 14.58
N MET A 113 -26.17 7.22 14.33
CA MET A 113 -25.75 6.78 12.98
C MET A 113 -26.92 6.90 12.00
N LYS A 114 -28.11 6.41 12.36
CA LYS A 114 -29.32 6.49 11.52
C LYS A 114 -29.78 7.94 11.29
N GLU A 115 -29.65 8.80 12.30
CA GLU A 115 -29.88 10.25 12.18
C GLU A 115 -28.89 10.87 11.16
N PHE A 116 -27.60 10.51 11.23
CA PHE A 116 -26.56 10.97 10.31
C PHE A 116 -26.77 10.49 8.86
N ASP A 117 -27.10 9.20 8.68
CA ASP A 117 -27.44 8.63 7.37
C ASP A 117 -28.64 9.36 6.75
N SER A 118 -29.64 9.73 7.55
CA SER A 118 -30.81 10.48 7.08
C SER A 118 -30.44 11.91 6.64
N LEU A 119 -29.52 12.57 7.35
CA LEU A 119 -28.99 13.89 6.95
C LEU A 119 -28.13 13.80 5.69
N GLN A 120 -27.35 12.73 5.51
CA GLN A 120 -26.57 12.50 4.30
C GLN A 120 -27.48 12.19 3.09
N ALA A 121 -28.59 11.47 3.29
CA ALA A 121 -29.61 11.27 2.27
C ALA A 121 -30.33 12.58 1.90
N ALA A 122 -30.73 13.38 2.88
CA ALA A 122 -31.33 14.70 2.67
C ALA A 122 -30.38 15.65 1.93
N LEU A 123 -29.10 15.69 2.32
CA LEU A 123 -28.05 16.44 1.62
C LEU A 123 -27.90 15.98 0.16
N LYS A 124 -27.99 14.67 -0.12
CA LYS A 124 -27.98 14.17 -1.50
C LYS A 124 -29.17 14.69 -2.29
N MET A 125 -30.39 14.63 -1.74
CA MET A 125 -31.59 15.16 -2.40
C MET A 125 -31.53 16.68 -2.64
N GLN A 126 -30.86 17.45 -1.77
CA GLN A 126 -30.62 18.89 -1.98
C GLN A 126 -29.64 19.18 -3.13
N VAL A 127 -28.68 18.29 -3.38
CA VAL A 127 -27.76 18.39 -4.53
C VAL A 127 -28.43 17.91 -5.82
N THR A 128 -29.19 16.81 -5.78
CA THR A 128 -29.83 16.17 -6.92
C THR A 128 -31.38 16.21 -6.79
N PRO A 129 -32.03 17.37 -6.97
CA PRO A 129 -33.50 17.46 -6.97
C PRO A 129 -34.07 16.82 -8.25
N THR A 130 -35.29 16.29 -8.17
CA THR A 130 -35.99 15.66 -9.31
C THR A 130 -36.40 16.65 -10.41
N ASP A 131 -36.58 17.93 -10.07
CA ASP A 131 -37.30 18.91 -10.89
C ASP A 131 -36.50 20.22 -11.13
N GLY A 132 -35.19 20.14 -11.34
CA GLY A 132 -34.37 21.34 -11.60
C GLY A 132 -32.91 21.08 -11.94
N ASP A 133 -32.11 22.14 -11.93
CA ASP A 133 -30.66 22.08 -12.13
C ASP A 133 -30.01 21.08 -11.13
N ASP A 134 -29.45 20.01 -11.68
CA ASP A 134 -28.62 19.04 -10.97
C ASP A 134 -27.28 19.69 -10.60
N LEU A 135 -26.95 19.70 -9.31
CA LEU A 135 -25.69 20.23 -8.81
C LEU A 135 -24.61 19.13 -8.68
N GLY A 136 -24.91 17.88 -8.99
CA GLY A 136 -24.04 16.72 -8.81
C GLY A 136 -22.63 16.89 -9.39
N GLU A 137 -22.55 17.16 -10.70
CA GLU A 137 -21.28 17.40 -11.42
C GLU A 137 -20.50 18.58 -10.79
N PHE A 138 -21.16 19.74 -10.68
CA PHE A 138 -20.58 20.96 -10.09
C PHE A 138 -20.05 20.74 -8.66
N VAL A 139 -20.78 19.99 -7.83
CA VAL A 139 -20.40 19.68 -6.45
C VAL A 139 -19.24 18.69 -6.38
N SER A 140 -19.16 17.72 -7.30
CA SER A 140 -18.01 16.82 -7.42
C SER A 140 -16.75 17.58 -7.84
N GLU A 141 -16.83 18.43 -8.87
CA GLU A 141 -15.69 19.26 -9.27
C GLU A 141 -15.30 20.29 -8.18
N LEU A 142 -16.28 20.88 -7.50
CA LEU A 142 -16.03 21.80 -6.37
C LEU A 142 -15.32 21.08 -5.22
N LYS A 143 -15.72 19.86 -4.86
CA LYS A 143 -15.01 19.04 -3.85
C LYS A 143 -13.55 18.81 -4.25
N ILE A 144 -13.28 18.42 -5.50
CA ILE A 144 -11.92 18.25 -6.03
C ILE A 144 -11.15 19.59 -5.96
N ALA A 145 -11.79 20.70 -6.32
CA ALA A 145 -11.21 22.03 -6.28
C ALA A 145 -10.82 22.49 -4.86
N VAL A 146 -11.60 22.11 -3.83
CA VAL A 146 -11.30 22.36 -2.42
C VAL A 146 -10.19 21.44 -1.90
N PHE A 147 -10.32 20.12 -2.08
CA PHE A 147 -9.44 19.13 -1.47
C PHE A 147 -8.06 19.01 -2.13
N SER A 148 -7.90 19.43 -3.39
CA SER A 148 -6.61 19.43 -4.09
C SER A 148 -5.54 20.36 -3.46
N GLY A 149 -5.92 21.25 -2.53
CA GLY A 149 -5.01 22.20 -1.87
C GLY A 149 -4.46 23.30 -2.78
N THR A 150 -4.84 23.33 -4.07
CA THR A 150 -4.32 24.27 -5.09
C THR A 150 -4.87 25.71 -4.98
N GLY A 151 -5.48 26.04 -3.83
CA GLY A 151 -5.81 27.41 -3.42
C GLY A 151 -6.81 28.11 -4.35
N ALA A 152 -6.36 29.18 -4.99
CA ALA A 152 -7.13 29.97 -5.96
C ALA A 152 -6.85 29.57 -7.43
N SER A 153 -6.17 28.44 -7.66
CA SER A 153 -5.94 27.92 -9.02
C SER A 153 -7.11 27.06 -9.50
N SER A 154 -7.59 26.13 -8.66
CA SER A 154 -8.67 25.21 -9.02
C SER A 154 -10.00 25.89 -9.38
N THR A 155 -10.44 26.89 -8.62
CA THR A 155 -11.69 27.59 -8.92
C THR A 155 -11.62 28.49 -10.15
N LYS A 156 -10.43 28.74 -10.75
CA LYS A 156 -10.33 29.37 -12.07
C LYS A 156 -10.82 28.46 -13.19
N THR A 157 -10.63 27.14 -13.06
CA THR A 157 -11.18 26.14 -13.99
C THR A 157 -12.71 26.21 -13.94
N LEU A 158 -13.31 26.04 -12.76
CA LEU A 158 -14.77 26.14 -12.59
C LEU A 158 -15.34 27.47 -13.11
N LYS A 159 -14.66 28.61 -12.87
CA LYS A 159 -15.05 29.92 -13.40
C LYS A 159 -14.96 30.03 -14.93
N LYS A 160 -14.02 29.33 -15.56
CA LYS A 160 -13.86 29.28 -17.03
C LYS A 160 -14.94 28.41 -17.67
N ASP A 161 -15.31 27.33 -17.00
CA ASP A 161 -16.11 26.25 -17.60
C ASP A 161 -17.61 26.47 -17.33
N TYR A 162 -18.02 26.84 -16.10
CA TYR A 162 -19.40 27.25 -15.78
C TYR A 162 -19.71 28.74 -16.03
N LYS A 163 -18.69 29.56 -16.33
CA LYS A 163 -18.83 30.97 -16.78
C LYS A 163 -19.80 31.81 -15.92
N ASP A 164 -20.88 32.29 -16.53
CA ASP A 164 -21.96 33.08 -15.94
C ASP A 164 -22.87 32.29 -14.99
N ARG A 165 -22.99 30.97 -15.17
CA ARG A 165 -23.67 30.08 -14.21
C ARG A 165 -22.88 29.86 -12.92
N TYR A 166 -21.56 30.13 -12.90
CA TYR A 166 -20.70 29.81 -11.75
C TYR A 166 -21.16 30.46 -10.43
N LEU A 167 -21.56 31.73 -10.45
CA LEU A 167 -22.05 32.42 -9.24
C LEU A 167 -23.45 31.92 -8.82
N PRO A 168 -24.46 31.81 -9.71
CA PRO A 168 -25.71 31.11 -9.41
C PRO A 168 -25.53 29.72 -8.79
N LEU A 169 -24.65 28.88 -9.35
CA LEU A 169 -24.40 27.52 -8.86
C LEU A 169 -23.75 27.50 -7.47
N LEU A 170 -22.77 28.39 -7.20
CA LEU A 170 -22.18 28.54 -5.86
C LEU A 170 -23.24 28.94 -4.81
N THR A 171 -24.07 29.93 -5.13
CA THR A 171 -25.12 30.43 -4.23
C THR A 171 -26.20 29.36 -4.01
N MET A 172 -26.65 28.70 -5.08
CA MET A 172 -27.65 27.62 -5.00
C MET A 172 -27.14 26.43 -4.18
N PHE A 173 -25.89 26.00 -4.39
CA PHE A 173 -25.27 24.95 -3.57
C PHE A 173 -25.19 25.36 -2.09
N LYS A 174 -24.68 26.56 -1.80
CA LYS A 174 -24.61 27.09 -0.43
C LYS A 174 -26.00 27.07 0.22
N ASP A 175 -26.99 27.69 -0.41
CA ASP A 175 -28.30 27.93 0.20
C ASP A 175 -29.11 26.64 0.38
N ARG A 176 -28.96 25.66 -0.52
CA ARG A 176 -29.55 24.31 -0.35
C ARG A 176 -28.81 23.45 0.68
N CYS A 177 -27.47 23.49 0.73
CA CYS A 177 -26.68 22.52 1.49
C CYS A 177 -26.20 23.00 2.87
N GLN A 178 -26.16 24.31 3.14
CA GLN A 178 -25.58 24.84 4.40
C GLN A 178 -26.33 24.35 5.65
N GLY A 179 -27.66 24.23 5.61
CA GLY A 179 -28.45 23.73 6.73
C GLY A 179 -28.11 22.27 7.09
N ALA A 180 -28.14 21.38 6.10
CA ALA A 180 -27.82 19.96 6.29
C ALA A 180 -26.34 19.76 6.68
N ALA A 181 -25.41 20.51 6.07
CA ALA A 181 -23.99 20.46 6.39
C ALA A 181 -23.69 20.86 7.86
N GLN A 182 -24.40 21.87 8.37
CA GLN A 182 -24.30 22.28 9.77
C GLN A 182 -24.88 21.20 10.70
N GLN A 183 -26.08 20.68 10.40
CA GLN A 183 -26.72 19.60 11.18
C GLN A 183 -25.84 18.33 11.25
N MET A 184 -25.24 17.92 10.13
CA MET A 184 -24.31 16.78 10.09
C MET A 184 -23.09 17.02 10.99
N LEU A 185 -22.52 18.23 10.98
CA LEU A 185 -21.36 18.57 11.80
C LEU A 185 -21.71 18.62 13.30
N ASP A 186 -22.85 19.21 13.66
CA ASP A 186 -23.30 19.30 15.06
C ASP A 186 -23.65 17.92 15.63
N LEU A 187 -24.26 17.04 14.82
CA LEU A 187 -24.49 15.64 15.18
C LEU A 187 -23.18 14.86 15.34
N ALA A 188 -22.21 15.02 14.44
CA ALA A 188 -20.90 14.39 14.56
C ALA A 188 -20.14 14.87 15.80
N ASN A 189 -20.21 16.17 16.14
CA ASN A 189 -19.64 16.73 17.37
C ASN A 189 -20.35 16.18 18.63
N LYS A 190 -21.68 16.03 18.60
CA LYS A 190 -22.47 15.40 19.67
C LYS A 190 -22.06 13.94 19.90
N MET A 191 -21.85 13.17 18.83
CA MET A 191 -21.35 11.79 18.91
C MET A 191 -19.92 11.71 19.48
N ASP A 192 -19.01 12.59 19.04
CA ASP A 192 -17.63 12.67 19.54
C ASP A 192 -17.57 13.03 21.03
N ASN A 193 -18.43 13.96 21.48
CA ASN A 193 -18.56 14.31 22.90
C ASN A 193 -19.17 13.18 23.73
N MET A 194 -20.18 12.46 23.21
CA MET A 194 -20.73 11.27 23.88
C MET A 194 -19.69 10.15 24.00
N PHE A 195 -18.90 9.89 22.96
CA PHE A 195 -17.83 8.89 22.99
C PHE A 195 -16.76 9.22 24.05
N LYS A 196 -16.35 10.49 24.16
CA LYS A 196 -15.44 10.95 25.21
C LYS A 196 -16.03 10.78 26.61
N ALA A 197 -17.31 11.07 26.79
CA ALA A 197 -18.00 10.86 28.07
C ALA A 197 -18.04 9.37 28.47
N VAL A 198 -18.43 8.48 27.55
CA VAL A 198 -18.43 7.02 27.79
C VAL A 198 -17.02 6.50 28.06
N SER A 199 -16.00 6.99 27.34
CA SER A 199 -14.60 6.62 27.58
C SER A 199 -14.14 7.00 28.99
N MET A 200 -14.53 8.19 29.47
CA MET A 200 -14.25 8.65 30.84
C MET A 200 -15.02 7.84 31.90
N GLU A 201 -16.30 7.53 31.68
CA GLU A 201 -17.08 6.67 32.59
C GLU A 201 -16.50 5.25 32.67
N VAL A 202 -16.13 4.65 31.53
CA VAL A 202 -15.51 3.32 31.48
C VAL A 202 -14.14 3.31 32.16
N LEU A 203 -13.31 4.33 31.93
CA LEU A 203 -12.02 4.48 32.61
C LEU A 203 -12.19 4.66 34.13
N PHE A 204 -13.17 5.43 34.57
CA PHE A 204 -13.50 5.63 35.98
C PHE A 204 -14.00 4.34 36.65
N CYS A 205 -14.94 3.64 36.01
CA CYS A 205 -15.43 2.34 36.47
C CYS A 205 -14.34 1.26 36.49
N LEU A 206 -13.48 1.18 35.46
CA LEU A 206 -12.34 0.27 35.47
C LEU A 206 -11.36 0.60 36.60
N THR A 207 -11.09 1.88 36.85
CA THR A 207 -10.24 2.29 37.98
C THR A 207 -10.88 1.90 39.32
N HIS A 208 -12.19 2.10 39.50
CA HIS A 208 -12.91 1.71 40.72
C HIS A 208 -13.14 0.19 40.89
N LEU A 209 -13.09 -0.62 39.82
CA LEU A 209 -13.14 -2.09 39.95
C LEU A 209 -11.74 -2.69 40.14
N LEU A 210 -10.76 -2.24 39.35
CA LEU A 210 -9.43 -2.84 39.31
C LEU A 210 -8.54 -2.42 40.48
N VAL A 211 -8.70 -1.23 41.07
CA VAL A 211 -7.91 -0.82 42.24
C VAL A 211 -8.25 -1.66 43.49
N PRO A 212 -9.54 -1.86 43.88
CA PRO A 212 -9.87 -2.79 44.96
C PRO A 212 -9.46 -4.22 44.65
N LEU A 213 -9.75 -4.72 43.43
CA LEU A 213 -9.39 -6.09 43.04
C LEU A 213 -7.87 -6.31 43.07
N ALA A 214 -7.05 -5.35 42.66
CA ALA A 214 -5.60 -5.43 42.76
C ALA A 214 -5.10 -5.38 44.22
N LEU A 215 -5.78 -4.66 45.12
CA LEU A 215 -5.47 -4.63 46.56
C LEU A 215 -5.85 -5.95 47.25
N GLU A 216 -7.01 -6.53 46.92
CA GLU A 216 -7.43 -7.84 47.41
C GLU A 216 -6.52 -8.96 46.88
N LEU A 217 -6.20 -8.97 45.58
CA LEU A 217 -5.25 -9.93 45.02
C LEU A 217 -3.84 -9.76 45.61
N SER A 218 -3.37 -8.53 45.83
CA SER A 218 -2.08 -8.26 46.48
C SER A 218 -2.02 -8.82 47.90
N THR A 219 -3.07 -8.58 48.71
CA THR A 219 -3.15 -9.08 50.10
C THR A 219 -3.44 -10.59 50.20
N PHE A 220 -4.06 -11.19 49.17
CA PHE A 220 -4.23 -12.63 49.05
C PHE A 220 -2.91 -13.33 48.65
N PHE A 221 -2.24 -12.87 47.59
CA PHE A 221 -1.01 -13.49 47.09
C PHE A 221 0.19 -13.27 48.01
N GLN A 222 0.22 -12.20 48.83
CA GLN A 222 1.21 -12.03 49.90
C GLN A 222 1.30 -13.21 50.88
N LYS A 223 0.31 -14.13 50.91
CA LYS A 223 0.28 -15.25 51.84
C LYS A 223 0.70 -16.61 51.27
N GLN A 224 0.83 -16.81 49.95
CA GLN A 224 1.11 -18.17 49.41
C GLN A 224 1.99 -18.33 48.15
N LEU A 225 2.32 -17.29 47.36
CA LEU A 225 3.06 -17.51 46.10
C LEU A 225 4.32 -16.65 45.92
N CYS A 226 5.20 -17.13 45.04
CA CYS A 226 6.54 -16.57 44.84
C CYS A 226 6.53 -15.35 43.91
N LEU A 227 7.46 -14.42 44.14
CA LEU A 227 7.55 -13.08 43.50
C LEU A 227 7.52 -13.07 41.96
N VAL A 228 7.87 -14.17 41.30
CA VAL A 228 7.90 -14.25 39.83
C VAL A 228 6.50 -14.17 39.21
N GLU A 229 5.51 -14.85 39.80
CA GLU A 229 4.16 -14.96 39.22
C GLU A 229 3.36 -13.66 39.39
N ILE A 230 3.55 -12.97 40.52
CA ILE A 230 2.98 -11.64 40.79
C ILE A 230 3.44 -10.63 39.73
N ASN A 231 4.72 -10.67 39.33
CA ASN A 231 5.26 -9.79 38.28
C ASN A 231 4.66 -10.08 36.89
N ILE A 232 4.34 -11.34 36.57
CA ILE A 232 3.64 -11.70 35.32
C ILE A 232 2.22 -11.11 35.35
N LEU A 233 1.49 -11.27 36.45
CA LEU A 233 0.12 -10.75 36.60
C LEU A 233 0.08 -9.21 36.50
N ILE A 234 1.00 -8.52 37.18
CA ILE A 234 1.15 -7.06 37.09
C ILE A 234 1.53 -6.62 35.67
N SER A 235 2.42 -7.34 34.97
CA SER A 235 2.76 -7.03 33.58
C SER A 235 1.56 -7.20 32.62
N MET A 236 0.69 -8.19 32.86
CA MET A 236 -0.54 -8.35 32.08
C MET A 236 -1.55 -7.23 32.36
N LEU A 237 -1.72 -6.81 33.62
CA LEU A 237 -2.58 -5.68 33.98
C LEU A 237 -2.08 -4.35 33.40
N PHE A 238 -0.76 -4.09 33.44
CA PHE A 238 -0.16 -2.92 32.77
C PHE A 238 -0.36 -2.94 31.25
N ARG A 239 -0.27 -4.11 30.61
CA ARG A 239 -0.58 -4.24 29.17
C ARG A 239 -2.04 -3.97 28.84
N ILE A 240 -2.97 -4.29 29.75
CA ILE A 240 -4.40 -3.97 29.58
C ILE A 240 -4.62 -2.46 29.70
N PHE A 241 -4.04 -1.79 30.69
CA PHE A 241 -4.12 -0.33 30.82
C PHE A 241 -3.47 0.40 29.62
N ALA A 242 -2.29 -0.04 29.18
CA ALA A 242 -1.56 0.57 28.06
C ALA A 242 -2.25 0.43 26.68
N LEU A 243 -3.31 -0.39 26.58
CA LEU A 243 -4.16 -0.47 25.38
C LEU A 243 -5.32 0.53 25.40
N GLY A 244 -5.63 1.14 26.55
CA GLY A 244 -6.72 2.11 26.70
C GLY A 244 -6.37 3.54 26.29
N GLU A 245 -5.14 4.00 26.54
CA GLU A 245 -4.74 5.42 26.44
C GLU A 245 -4.50 5.93 25.00
N SER A 246 -5.16 5.35 24.00
CA SER A 246 -5.02 5.75 22.59
C SER A 246 -5.81 7.02 22.20
N SER A 247 -6.53 7.64 23.14
CA SER A 247 -7.35 8.84 22.94
C SER A 247 -6.83 10.05 23.73
N ASN A 248 -6.40 11.11 23.03
CA ASN A 248 -5.94 12.37 23.63
C ASN A 248 -7.02 13.03 24.51
N VAL A 249 -6.82 13.01 25.84
CA VAL A 249 -7.64 13.76 26.82
C VAL A 249 -6.75 14.76 27.55
N VAL A 250 -6.98 16.05 27.33
CA VAL A 250 -6.29 17.14 28.04
C VAL A 250 -7.05 17.41 29.35
N PHE A 251 -6.38 17.24 30.49
CA PHE A 251 -6.94 17.54 31.80
C PHE A 251 -7.14 19.05 31.99
N TYR A 252 -8.37 19.53 31.85
CA TYR A 252 -8.78 20.85 32.35
C TYR A 252 -9.21 20.75 33.82
N SER A 253 -8.45 21.40 34.70
CA SER A 253 -8.86 21.59 36.10
C SER A 253 -10.02 22.58 36.19
N CYS A 254 -11.16 22.14 36.70
CA CYS A 254 -12.31 23.00 36.98
C CYS A 254 -12.84 22.73 38.39
N ARG A 255 -12.70 23.72 39.29
CA ARG A 255 -13.33 23.67 40.62
C ARG A 255 -14.81 24.04 40.49
N ALA A 256 -15.70 23.08 40.72
CA ALA A 256 -17.13 23.35 40.96
C ALA A 256 -17.65 22.38 42.03
N SER A 257 -18.04 22.92 43.19
CA SER A 257 -18.57 22.13 44.31
C SER A 257 -20.07 21.93 44.21
N SER A 258 -20.56 20.82 44.79
CA SER A 258 -21.90 20.68 45.39
C SER A 258 -23.12 21.08 44.53
N CYS A 259 -23.56 20.19 43.63
CA CYS A 259 -25.00 19.91 43.39
C CYS A 259 -25.21 18.73 42.42
N PHE A 260 -25.64 17.55 42.90
CA PHE A 260 -26.64 16.69 42.22
C PHE A 260 -27.20 15.51 43.06
N VAL A 261 -27.48 15.70 44.36
CA VAL A 261 -28.14 14.67 45.18
C VAL A 261 -29.67 14.80 45.10
N SER A 262 -30.26 14.32 44.00
CA SER A 262 -31.67 13.84 43.94
C SER A 262 -32.08 13.40 42.51
N LYS A 263 -32.13 12.08 42.26
CA LYS A 263 -33.09 11.33 41.39
C LYS A 263 -32.51 9.99 40.93
N SER A 264 -32.74 8.92 41.71
CA SER A 264 -32.71 7.51 41.27
C SER A 264 -33.21 6.59 42.40
N ARG A 265 -34.51 6.69 42.75
CA ARG A 265 -35.10 5.95 43.89
C ARG A 265 -36.41 5.21 43.53
N HIS A 266 -36.59 4.84 42.26
CA HIS A 266 -37.87 4.31 41.75
C HIS A 266 -37.81 3.08 40.83
N LEU A 267 -36.64 2.43 40.65
CA LEU A 267 -36.49 1.25 39.79
C LEU A 267 -35.81 0.06 40.50
N PHE A 268 -36.15 -0.17 41.77
CA PHE A 268 -35.78 -1.39 42.51
C PHE A 268 -36.92 -1.81 43.45
N ASN A 269 -38.00 -2.34 42.88
CA ASN A 269 -39.10 -2.94 43.67
C ASN A 269 -39.99 -3.88 42.81
N SER A 270 -39.41 -4.97 42.29
CA SER A 270 -40.13 -6.15 41.80
C SER A 270 -39.13 -7.27 41.43
N PHE A 271 -38.80 -8.17 42.37
CA PHE A 271 -38.77 -9.62 42.15
C PHE A 271 -38.54 -10.40 43.47
N PHE A 272 -39.49 -11.29 43.73
CA PHE A 272 -39.65 -12.31 44.77
C PHE A 272 -38.61 -12.61 45.87
N TYR A 273 -39.17 -12.69 47.10
CA TYR A 273 -38.88 -13.66 48.17
C TYR A 273 -38.40 -15.05 47.70
N LEU A 274 -37.33 -15.60 48.30
CA LEU A 274 -37.38 -16.74 49.27
C LEU A 274 -35.99 -17.27 49.69
N SER A 275 -35.50 -16.88 50.88
CA SER A 275 -34.77 -17.74 51.86
C SER A 275 -34.11 -16.88 52.96
N SER A 276 -34.72 -16.87 54.14
CA SER A 276 -34.28 -16.02 55.27
C SER A 276 -33.27 -16.73 56.18
N SER A 277 -31.97 -16.50 55.97
CA SER A 277 -30.91 -16.93 56.94
C SER A 277 -29.62 -16.10 56.94
N PHE A 278 -29.33 -15.25 55.94
CA PHE A 278 -28.01 -14.62 55.80
C PHE A 278 -27.86 -13.17 56.30
N VAL A 279 -28.95 -12.48 56.64
CA VAL A 279 -28.94 -11.01 56.83
C VAL A 279 -28.30 -10.57 58.16
N TYR A 280 -28.41 -11.36 59.22
CA TYR A 280 -27.95 -10.93 60.56
C TYR A 280 -26.43 -11.01 60.79
N SER A 281 -25.70 -11.88 60.06
CA SER A 281 -24.24 -11.98 60.20
C SER A 281 -23.48 -10.86 59.47
N TRP A 282 -24.07 -10.25 58.44
CA TRP A 282 -23.41 -9.21 57.65
C TRP A 282 -23.40 -7.83 58.35
N PHE A 283 -24.50 -7.49 59.05
CA PHE A 283 -24.64 -6.17 59.67
C PHE A 283 -23.64 -5.93 60.83
N PHE A 284 -23.26 -7.00 61.54
CA PHE A 284 -22.25 -6.92 62.62
C PHE A 284 -20.81 -6.81 62.10
N LEU A 285 -20.53 -7.34 60.91
CA LEU A 285 -19.22 -7.26 60.27
C LEU A 285 -18.98 -5.85 59.70
N TRP A 286 -20.00 -5.24 59.09
CA TRP A 286 -19.91 -3.89 58.54
C TRP A 286 -19.51 -2.84 59.59
N CYS A 287 -20.19 -2.82 60.73
CA CYS A 287 -19.97 -1.82 61.79
C CYS A 287 -18.62 -1.92 62.53
N THR A 288 -17.83 -2.97 62.31
CA THR A 288 -16.49 -3.12 62.91
C THR A 288 -15.34 -2.78 61.96
N CYS A 289 -15.57 -2.80 60.64
CA CYS A 289 -14.58 -2.41 59.64
C CYS A 289 -14.36 -0.89 59.54
N ASP A 290 -15.42 -0.07 59.65
CA ASP A 290 -15.36 1.37 59.36
C ASP A 290 -14.32 2.15 60.19
N LEU A 291 -14.18 1.85 61.49
CA LEU A 291 -13.19 2.52 62.36
C LEU A 291 -11.74 2.20 61.98
N HIS A 292 -11.46 0.99 61.49
CA HIS A 292 -10.12 0.65 61.00
C HIS A 292 -9.85 1.26 59.62
N TRP A 293 -10.88 1.35 58.76
CA TRP A 293 -10.74 1.85 57.41
C TRP A 293 -10.34 3.33 57.36
N HIS A 294 -10.91 4.19 58.21
CA HIS A 294 -10.50 5.60 58.31
C HIS A 294 -9.06 5.77 58.82
N SER A 295 -8.61 4.96 59.79
CA SER A 295 -7.22 5.00 60.27
C SER A 295 -6.24 4.57 59.17
N PHE A 296 -6.57 3.48 58.45
CA PHE A 296 -5.75 2.97 57.37
C PHE A 296 -5.69 3.94 56.17
N LEU A 297 -6.81 4.51 55.76
CA LEU A 297 -6.85 5.50 54.66
C LEU A 297 -6.09 6.78 55.00
N CYS A 298 -6.11 7.26 56.24
CA CYS A 298 -5.26 8.37 56.67
C CYS A 298 -3.78 8.03 56.55
N GLN A 299 -3.33 6.88 57.08
CA GLN A 299 -1.92 6.47 57.00
C GLN A 299 -1.45 6.18 55.56
N PHE A 300 -2.32 5.59 54.74
CA PHE A 300 -2.00 5.26 53.34
C PHE A 300 -1.96 6.51 52.46
N SER A 301 -2.86 7.46 52.68
CA SER A 301 -2.82 8.78 52.01
C SER A 301 -1.56 9.57 52.40
N PHE A 302 -1.17 9.53 53.68
CA PHE A 302 0.06 10.18 54.15
C PHE A 302 1.31 9.57 53.49
N LYS A 303 1.38 8.23 53.39
CA LYS A 303 2.48 7.54 52.69
C LYS A 303 2.50 7.81 51.19
N LEU A 304 1.36 7.83 50.49
CA LEU A 304 1.31 8.17 49.07
C LEU A 304 1.71 9.62 48.79
N PHE A 305 1.46 10.55 49.73
CA PHE A 305 1.99 11.91 49.62
C PHE A 305 3.51 11.96 49.85
N GLN A 306 4.03 11.23 50.84
CA GLN A 306 5.47 11.14 51.12
C GLN A 306 6.29 10.51 49.99
N ILE A 307 5.72 9.54 49.24
CA ILE A 307 6.38 8.91 48.07
C ILE A 307 6.70 9.95 46.97
N ARG A 308 6.10 11.15 46.99
CA ARG A 308 6.38 12.21 46.01
C ARG A 308 7.47 13.21 46.42
N GLU A 309 7.96 13.17 47.66
CA GLU A 309 8.98 14.10 48.18
C GLU A 309 10.10 13.41 48.98
N GLN A 310 10.31 12.11 48.82
CA GLN A 310 11.59 11.48 49.20
C GLN A 310 12.57 11.56 48.02
N PRO A 311 13.62 12.41 48.08
CA PRO A 311 14.72 12.31 47.13
C PRO A 311 15.38 10.93 47.25
N ILE A 312 15.78 10.35 46.13
CA ILE A 312 16.55 9.11 46.11
C ILE A 312 18.01 9.47 46.41
N GLU A 313 18.31 9.67 47.70
CA GLU A 313 19.66 10.00 48.21
C GLU A 313 20.61 8.79 48.25
N ASP A 314 20.35 7.74 47.45
CA ASP A 314 21.33 6.69 47.14
C ASP A 314 22.30 7.20 46.06
N GLU A 315 23.03 8.28 46.38
CA GLU A 315 24.00 8.96 45.52
C GLU A 315 25.26 8.10 45.28
N GLY A 316 25.08 6.97 44.59
CA GLY A 316 26.20 6.08 44.25
C GLY A 316 25.84 4.86 43.40
N SER A 317 24.59 4.36 43.46
CA SER A 317 24.19 3.19 42.68
C SER A 317 23.95 3.53 41.21
N GLY A 318 25.02 3.54 40.40
CA GLY A 318 24.94 3.63 38.95
C GLY A 318 24.04 2.51 38.36
N PRO A 319 23.42 2.73 37.19
CA PRO A 319 22.39 1.84 36.66
C PRO A 319 22.92 0.42 36.46
N THR A 320 22.11 -0.58 36.85
CA THR A 320 22.51 -1.98 36.80
C THR A 320 22.73 -2.43 35.35
N PRO A 321 23.55 -3.48 35.10
CA PRO A 321 23.73 -4.02 33.76
C PRO A 321 22.42 -4.38 33.06
N ASP A 322 21.44 -4.89 33.81
CA ASP A 322 20.10 -5.21 33.29
C ASP A 322 19.29 -3.96 32.94
N GLN A 323 19.39 -2.87 33.71
CA GLN A 323 18.77 -1.59 33.37
C GLN A 323 19.39 -0.99 32.10
N VAL A 324 20.73 -1.06 31.96
CA VAL A 324 21.43 -0.61 30.74
C VAL A 324 21.00 -1.43 29.52
N LEU A 325 20.90 -2.76 29.66
CA LEU A 325 20.43 -3.65 28.62
C LEU A 325 18.95 -3.38 28.24
N ALA A 326 18.08 -3.19 29.22
CA ALA A 326 16.68 -2.84 28.99
C ALA A 326 16.52 -1.47 28.30
N GLY A 327 17.32 -0.47 28.71
CA GLY A 327 17.38 0.83 28.05
C GLY A 327 17.86 0.74 26.60
N GLN A 328 18.82 -0.16 26.30
CA GLN A 328 19.25 -0.44 24.93
C GLN A 328 18.14 -1.16 24.12
N GLN A 329 17.45 -2.15 24.70
CA GLN A 329 16.33 -2.83 24.04
C GLN A 329 15.18 -1.86 23.72
N LEU A 330 14.83 -0.96 24.65
CA LEU A 330 13.81 0.07 24.45
C LEU A 330 14.22 1.07 23.36
N ARG A 331 15.47 1.52 23.35
CA ARG A 331 16.05 2.35 22.28
C ARG A 331 15.90 1.69 20.91
N MET A 332 16.28 0.41 20.79
CA MET A 332 16.16 -0.35 19.53
C MET A 332 14.68 -0.51 19.11
N PHE A 333 13.78 -0.75 20.05
CA PHE A 333 12.34 -0.83 19.79
C PHE A 333 11.75 0.50 19.29
N LEU A 334 12.07 1.62 19.94
CA LEU A 334 11.59 2.94 19.54
C LEU A 334 12.11 3.35 18.14
N LEU A 335 13.36 3.01 17.83
CA LEU A 335 13.94 3.24 16.49
C LEU A 335 13.35 2.30 15.42
N ASP A 336 13.00 1.05 15.75
CA ASP A 336 12.21 0.17 14.88
C ASP A 336 10.82 0.76 14.60
N ARG A 337 10.14 1.29 15.62
CA ARG A 337 8.85 1.97 15.42
C ARG A 337 8.98 3.23 14.57
N PHE A 338 10.07 4.00 14.71
CA PHE A 338 10.36 5.13 13.82
C PHE A 338 10.63 4.68 12.37
N CYS A 339 11.47 3.68 12.16
CA CYS A 339 11.89 3.23 10.83
C CYS A 339 10.78 2.47 10.08
N THR A 340 9.92 1.74 10.78
CA THR A 340 8.69 1.15 10.19
C THR A 340 7.59 2.19 9.91
N GLY A 341 7.76 3.44 10.32
CA GLY A 341 6.72 4.47 10.24
C GLY A 341 5.52 4.17 11.16
N SER A 342 5.75 3.45 12.26
CA SER A 342 4.75 3.11 13.28
C SER A 342 4.62 4.16 14.38
N LEU A 343 5.69 4.92 14.64
CA LEU A 343 5.69 6.15 15.40
C LEU A 343 6.40 7.25 14.58
N PRO A 344 5.95 8.51 14.61
CA PRO A 344 6.71 9.63 14.09
C PRO A 344 7.87 9.98 15.05
N GLY A 345 8.83 10.78 14.58
CA GLY A 345 10.00 11.14 15.39
C GLY A 345 9.74 12.16 16.50
N SER A 346 8.62 12.89 16.44
CA SER A 346 8.11 13.70 17.56
C SER A 346 7.88 12.81 18.77
N ASP A 347 6.97 11.86 18.63
CA ASP A 347 6.46 11.01 19.69
C ASP A 347 7.58 10.12 20.25
N VAL A 348 8.52 9.68 19.41
CA VAL A 348 9.72 8.96 19.87
C VAL A 348 10.65 9.85 20.70
N ALA A 349 10.83 11.13 20.37
CA ALA A 349 11.66 12.04 21.18
C ALA A 349 10.99 12.41 22.52
N GLU A 350 9.67 12.56 22.50
CA GLU A 350 8.82 12.83 23.65
C GLU A 350 8.73 11.63 24.61
N LEU A 351 8.53 10.42 24.08
CA LEU A 351 8.62 9.17 24.85
C LEU A 351 10.01 8.97 25.46
N CYS A 352 11.09 9.25 24.71
CA CYS A 352 12.45 9.24 25.27
C CYS A 352 12.60 10.24 26.44
N HIS A 353 11.95 11.41 26.38
CA HIS A 353 11.96 12.40 27.45
C HIS A 353 11.20 11.94 28.70
N TYR A 354 9.96 11.46 28.56
CA TYR A 354 9.18 10.97 29.70
C TYR A 354 9.82 9.72 30.35
N VAL A 355 10.38 8.79 29.56
CA VAL A 355 11.14 7.66 30.10
C VAL A 355 12.38 8.13 30.87
N THR A 356 13.09 9.15 30.37
CA THR A 356 14.25 9.72 31.07
C THR A 356 13.86 10.42 32.37
N GLN A 357 12.73 11.15 32.39
CA GLN A 357 12.18 11.75 33.61
C GLN A 357 11.73 10.70 34.64
N ALA A 358 11.30 9.53 34.20
CA ALA A 358 10.98 8.38 35.04
C ALA A 358 12.22 7.57 35.51
N GLY A 359 13.44 8.09 35.33
CA GLY A 359 14.68 7.41 35.71
C GLY A 359 15.16 6.32 34.74
N GLY A 360 14.49 6.14 33.59
CA GLY A 360 14.86 5.17 32.57
C GLY A 360 16.12 5.55 31.80
N THR A 361 17.05 4.60 31.65
CA THR A 361 18.36 4.83 31.04
C THR A 361 18.41 4.43 29.55
N GLY A 362 19.55 4.66 28.90
CA GLY A 362 19.79 4.29 27.48
C GLY A 362 19.12 5.19 26.43
N VAL A 363 17.97 5.79 26.74
CA VAL A 363 17.18 6.62 25.81
C VAL A 363 17.43 8.13 25.91
N ALA A 364 18.03 8.63 27.01
CA ALA A 364 18.21 10.07 27.29
C ALA A 364 18.85 10.88 26.15
N THR A 365 19.74 10.27 25.34
CA THR A 365 20.34 10.93 24.16
C THR A 365 19.39 11.14 22.99
N ARG A 366 18.13 10.69 23.07
CA ARG A 366 17.03 10.91 22.12
C ARG A 366 15.88 11.75 22.70
N ALA A 367 16.02 12.23 23.93
CA ALA A 367 14.99 12.98 24.62
C ALA A 367 14.92 14.44 24.14
N LEU A 368 13.72 14.90 23.77
CA LEU A 368 13.39 16.32 23.67
C LEU A 368 12.15 16.60 24.53
N ASN A 369 12.09 17.76 25.16
CA ASN A 369 10.85 18.17 25.86
C ASN A 369 9.68 18.27 24.84
N PRO A 370 8.41 18.13 25.26
CA PRO A 370 7.28 18.04 24.32
C PRO A 370 7.21 19.16 23.28
N GLU A 371 7.50 20.41 23.67
CA GLU A 371 7.52 21.56 22.77
C GLU A 371 8.61 21.47 21.69
N GLN A 372 9.79 20.97 22.05
CA GLN A 372 10.89 20.72 21.11
C GLN A 372 10.66 19.46 20.29
N ALA A 373 10.08 18.40 20.88
CA ALA A 373 9.75 17.15 20.20
C ALA A 373 8.75 17.39 19.06
N ALA A 374 7.69 18.17 19.32
CA ALA A 374 6.70 18.56 18.31
C ALA A 374 7.28 19.37 17.13
N ARG A 375 8.38 20.10 17.33
CA ARG A 375 9.01 20.95 16.29
C ARG A 375 10.19 20.28 15.57
N HIS A 376 11.02 19.55 16.31
CA HIS A 376 12.33 19.07 15.86
C HIS A 376 12.57 17.57 16.12
N GLY A 377 11.64 16.86 16.77
CA GLY A 377 11.80 15.43 17.11
C GLY A 377 12.08 14.55 15.89
N PHE A 378 11.45 14.82 14.74
CA PHE A 378 11.77 14.08 13.50
C PHE A 378 13.24 14.22 13.08
N GLU A 379 13.79 15.44 13.10
CA GLU A 379 15.17 15.71 12.70
C GLU A 379 16.17 15.19 13.74
N HIS A 380 15.86 15.36 15.02
CA HIS A 380 16.64 14.84 16.14
C HIS A 380 16.72 13.31 16.13
N ILE A 381 15.58 12.62 16.02
CA ILE A 381 15.56 11.15 15.93
C ILE A 381 16.19 10.66 14.63
N LYS A 382 16.01 11.35 13.49
CA LYS A 382 16.75 11.01 12.24
C LYS A 382 18.26 11.13 12.45
N LEU A 383 18.74 12.19 13.10
CA LEU A 383 20.17 12.42 13.36
C LEU A 383 20.74 11.38 14.33
N HIS A 384 20.01 10.98 15.37
CA HIS A 384 20.46 9.98 16.33
C HIS A 384 20.38 8.56 15.77
N ALA A 385 19.37 8.25 14.96
CA ALA A 385 19.30 7.00 14.23
C ALA A 385 20.37 6.91 13.13
N GLY A 386 20.69 8.01 12.44
CA GLY A 386 21.76 8.07 11.44
C GLY A 386 23.18 7.82 11.98
N LYS A 387 23.38 7.89 13.31
CA LYS A 387 24.62 7.51 13.99
C LYS A 387 24.72 6.02 14.29
N GLU A 388 23.59 5.30 14.33
CA GLU A 388 23.52 3.85 14.51
C GLU A 388 23.46 3.13 13.16
N TYR A 389 22.62 3.66 12.27
CA TYR A 389 22.37 3.15 10.93
C TYR A 389 22.88 4.22 9.96
N PRO A 390 24.15 4.14 9.49
CA PRO A 390 24.72 5.13 8.60
C PRO A 390 23.87 5.28 7.33
N GLU A 391 23.93 6.45 6.69
CA GLU A 391 23.22 6.64 5.43
C GLU A 391 23.67 5.57 4.42
N PRO A 392 22.74 4.88 3.73
CA PRO A 392 23.11 3.82 2.83
C PRO A 392 23.96 4.36 1.68
N ASP A 393 24.96 3.57 1.30
CA ASP A 393 25.66 3.70 0.04
C ASP A 393 24.64 3.59 -1.11
N LEU A 394 24.55 4.64 -1.93
CA LEU A 394 23.50 4.88 -2.91
C LEU A 394 24.08 5.55 -4.16
N ASP A 395 23.93 4.89 -5.30
CA ASP A 395 24.28 5.45 -6.61
C ASP A 395 23.19 6.40 -7.09
N TYR A 396 23.59 7.43 -7.84
CA TYR A 396 22.67 8.46 -8.34
C TYR A 396 22.56 8.40 -9.87
N VAL A 397 21.62 7.59 -10.35
CA VAL A 397 21.30 7.50 -11.78
C VAL A 397 20.58 8.78 -12.22
N THR A 398 20.93 9.30 -13.40
CA THR A 398 20.21 10.44 -13.99
C THR A 398 19.03 9.91 -14.78
N VAL A 399 17.81 10.27 -14.38
CA VAL A 399 16.57 9.69 -14.86
C VAL A 399 15.63 10.79 -15.38
N PRO A 400 14.99 10.64 -16.56
CA PRO A 400 13.99 11.60 -17.03
C PRO A 400 12.69 11.41 -16.24
N LEU A 401 12.33 12.44 -15.46
CA LEU A 401 11.12 12.52 -14.64
C LEU A 401 10.15 13.55 -15.22
N PHE A 402 8.91 13.57 -14.72
CA PHE A 402 7.94 14.63 -15.02
C PHE A 402 7.66 15.48 -13.77
N GLU A 403 8.08 16.74 -13.80
CA GLU A 403 7.94 17.68 -12.68
C GLU A 403 6.49 18.18 -12.62
N LYS A 404 5.63 17.51 -11.84
CA LYS A 404 4.19 17.83 -11.69
C LYS A 404 3.92 19.34 -11.51
N GLN A 405 4.77 20.07 -10.78
CA GLN A 405 4.60 21.50 -10.50
C GLN A 405 4.82 22.41 -11.72
N GLN A 406 5.84 22.12 -12.54
CA GLN A 406 6.20 22.91 -13.72
C GLN A 406 5.64 22.32 -15.03
N SER A 407 4.97 21.16 -14.97
CA SER A 407 4.39 20.43 -16.10
C SER A 407 5.38 20.13 -17.24
N ARG A 408 6.67 19.99 -16.91
CA ARG A 408 7.79 19.73 -17.84
C ARG A 408 8.50 18.43 -17.48
N ARG A 409 9.33 17.91 -18.40
CA ARG A 409 10.33 16.90 -18.04
C ARG A 409 11.55 17.54 -17.41
N VAL A 410 12.19 16.81 -16.51
CA VAL A 410 13.47 17.16 -15.88
C VAL A 410 14.34 15.91 -15.77
N ALA A 411 15.65 16.06 -15.94
CA ALA A 411 16.60 15.01 -15.62
C ALA A 411 16.95 15.12 -14.12
N GLU A 412 16.44 14.20 -13.29
CA GLU A 412 16.69 14.18 -11.85
C GLU A 412 17.69 13.07 -11.50
N LYS A 413 18.58 13.33 -10.53
CA LYS A 413 19.45 12.29 -9.97
C LYS A 413 18.66 11.48 -8.94
N VAL A 414 18.11 10.35 -9.38
CA VAL A 414 17.37 9.42 -8.52
C VAL A 414 18.38 8.52 -7.79
N PRO A 415 18.37 8.49 -6.44
CA PRO A 415 19.17 7.52 -5.70
C PRO A 415 18.64 6.10 -5.96
N ILE A 416 19.54 5.15 -6.11
CA ILE A 416 19.26 3.72 -6.15
C ILE A 416 20.25 2.95 -5.28
N MET A 417 19.83 1.77 -4.86
CA MET A 417 20.70 0.82 -4.19
C MET A 417 21.13 -0.23 -5.23
N LEU A 418 22.44 -0.28 -5.53
CA LEU A 418 22.98 -1.23 -6.50
C LEU A 418 23.06 -2.65 -5.89
N PRO A 419 22.79 -3.71 -6.68
CA PRO A 419 22.92 -5.09 -6.23
C PRO A 419 24.29 -5.41 -5.66
N SER A 420 25.39 -4.77 -6.08
CA SER A 420 26.73 -5.00 -5.56
C SER A 420 26.94 -4.50 -4.15
N THR A 421 26.53 -3.26 -3.86
CA THR A 421 26.47 -2.68 -2.50
C THR A 421 25.63 -3.53 -1.55
N LEU A 422 24.65 -4.26 -2.09
CA LEU A 422 23.81 -5.20 -1.36
C LEU A 422 24.52 -6.53 -1.17
N PHE A 423 24.79 -7.29 -2.23
CA PHE A 423 25.45 -8.60 -2.18
C PHE A 423 26.74 -8.59 -1.35
N ARG A 424 27.54 -7.51 -1.41
CA ARG A 424 28.70 -7.32 -0.53
C ARG A 424 28.35 -7.57 0.96
N LYS A 425 27.29 -6.93 1.47
CA LYS A 425 26.83 -7.05 2.87
C LYS A 425 26.33 -8.43 3.27
N PHE A 426 25.96 -9.30 2.33
CA PHE A 426 25.42 -10.65 2.61
C PHE A 426 26.42 -11.77 2.32
N VAL A 427 27.18 -11.64 1.23
CA VAL A 427 28.08 -12.68 0.72
C VAL A 427 29.42 -12.68 1.45
N GLU A 428 29.91 -11.52 1.91
CA GLU A 428 31.17 -11.43 2.67
C GLU A 428 31.02 -11.88 4.14
N VAL A 429 29.81 -12.21 4.60
CA VAL A 429 29.53 -12.60 5.99
C VAL A 429 29.54 -14.14 6.14
N PRO A 430 30.53 -14.75 6.82
CA PRO A 430 30.68 -16.21 6.83
C PRO A 430 29.56 -17.00 7.55
N SER A 431 28.81 -16.32 8.44
CA SER A 431 27.63 -16.90 9.10
C SER A 431 26.40 -17.01 8.18
N VAL A 432 26.41 -16.33 7.02
CA VAL A 432 25.45 -16.52 5.94
C VAL A 432 25.88 -17.72 5.09
N GLN A 433 27.13 -17.70 4.57
CA GLN A 433 27.71 -18.78 3.75
C GLN A 433 27.56 -20.18 4.37
N SER A 434 27.77 -20.31 5.68
CA SER A 434 27.66 -21.59 6.39
C SER A 434 26.22 -22.07 6.63
N LYS A 435 25.24 -21.16 6.66
CA LYS A 435 23.80 -21.53 6.61
C LYS A 435 23.37 -21.88 5.18
N ASP A 436 23.96 -21.22 4.18
CA ASP A 436 23.58 -21.35 2.78
C ASP A 436 23.71 -22.78 2.26
N GLU A 437 24.68 -23.59 2.70
CA GLU A 437 24.78 -24.98 2.22
C GLU A 437 23.63 -25.86 2.73
N ILE A 438 23.23 -25.72 4.00
CA ILE A 438 22.10 -26.44 4.58
C ILE A 438 20.79 -25.95 3.93
N ASN A 439 20.63 -24.64 3.79
CA ASN A 439 19.48 -24.03 3.11
C ASN A 439 19.42 -24.47 1.63
N PHE A 440 20.57 -24.54 0.93
CA PHE A 440 20.66 -25.02 -0.44
C PHE A 440 20.21 -26.48 -0.57
N ARG A 441 20.67 -27.35 0.35
CA ARG A 441 20.24 -28.76 0.39
C ARG A 441 18.73 -28.90 0.67
N LYS A 442 18.12 -28.03 1.49
CA LYS A 442 16.65 -28.01 1.73
C LYS A 442 15.86 -27.41 0.56
N MET A 443 16.39 -26.38 -0.10
CA MET A 443 15.63 -25.53 -1.03
C MET A 443 15.85 -25.86 -2.52
N LEU A 444 17.03 -26.34 -2.92
CA LEU A 444 17.46 -26.35 -4.32
C LEU A 444 18.18 -27.60 -4.81
N HIS A 445 18.75 -28.44 -3.95
CA HIS A 445 19.44 -29.67 -4.36
C HIS A 445 18.47 -30.66 -5.03
N ASN A 446 18.59 -30.87 -6.35
CA ASN A 446 17.64 -31.56 -7.24
C ASN A 446 16.44 -30.71 -7.73
N LEU A 447 16.47 -29.37 -7.62
CA LEU A 447 15.40 -28.53 -8.15
C LEU A 447 15.64 -28.27 -9.66
N PRO A 448 14.78 -28.77 -10.57
CA PRO A 448 15.12 -28.79 -12.00
C PRO A 448 15.33 -27.43 -12.65
N CYS A 449 14.73 -26.34 -12.13
CA CYS A 449 14.98 -24.99 -12.65
C CYS A 449 16.34 -24.40 -12.24
N TYR A 450 16.97 -24.92 -11.19
CA TYR A 450 18.32 -24.52 -10.77
C TYR A 450 19.37 -25.41 -11.43
N ASP A 451 19.22 -26.74 -11.32
CA ASP A 451 20.22 -27.68 -11.82
C ASP A 451 20.41 -27.64 -13.33
N ASN A 452 19.35 -27.28 -14.09
CA ASN A 452 19.40 -27.08 -15.53
C ASN A 452 19.57 -25.60 -15.95
N HIS A 453 19.86 -24.69 -15.01
CA HIS A 453 20.06 -23.29 -15.36
C HIS A 453 21.38 -23.10 -16.13
N PRO A 454 21.42 -22.41 -17.28
CA PRO A 454 22.65 -22.31 -18.10
C PRO A 454 23.87 -21.66 -17.42
N VAL A 455 23.67 -20.85 -16.37
CA VAL A 455 24.79 -20.34 -15.55
C VAL A 455 25.29 -21.40 -14.56
N VAL A 456 24.40 -22.21 -13.99
CA VAL A 456 24.76 -23.31 -13.05
C VAL A 456 25.49 -24.42 -13.82
N GLN A 457 24.98 -24.80 -14.99
CA GLN A 457 25.64 -25.78 -15.87
C GLN A 457 27.02 -25.29 -16.34
N ARG A 458 27.15 -24.02 -16.79
CA ARG A 458 28.46 -23.46 -17.19
C ARG A 458 29.44 -23.35 -16.01
N ALA A 459 28.98 -22.98 -14.81
CA ALA A 459 29.85 -22.93 -13.63
C ALA A 459 30.39 -24.33 -13.27
N ARG A 460 29.51 -25.34 -13.24
CA ARG A 460 29.88 -26.75 -13.02
C ARG A 460 30.84 -27.29 -14.09
N ALA A 461 30.55 -27.03 -15.37
CA ALA A 461 31.40 -27.44 -16.49
C ALA A 461 32.79 -26.78 -16.48
N ALA A 462 32.89 -25.55 -15.96
CA ALA A 462 34.15 -24.85 -15.73
C ALA A 462 34.85 -25.24 -14.41
N GLY A 463 34.40 -26.30 -13.72
CA GLY A 463 35.03 -26.82 -12.51
C GLY A 463 34.84 -25.96 -11.25
N ASN A 464 33.93 -24.98 -11.25
CA ASN A 464 33.68 -24.16 -10.06
C ASN A 464 32.99 -24.99 -8.98
N THR A 465 33.65 -25.10 -7.82
CA THR A 465 33.09 -25.69 -6.60
C THR A 465 32.17 -24.72 -5.85
N GLU A 466 32.28 -23.41 -6.13
CA GLU A 466 31.45 -22.36 -5.54
C GLU A 466 29.97 -22.47 -5.93
N LEU A 467 29.11 -22.19 -4.96
CA LEU A 467 27.66 -22.22 -5.17
C LEU A 467 27.17 -20.98 -5.94
N VAL A 468 26.68 -21.19 -7.16
CA VAL A 468 26.00 -20.14 -7.94
C VAL A 468 24.76 -19.66 -7.18
N ARG A 469 24.74 -18.38 -6.77
CA ARG A 469 23.64 -17.84 -5.95
C ARG A 469 22.29 -17.89 -6.68
N PRO A 470 21.22 -18.38 -6.06
CA PRO A 470 19.89 -18.37 -6.61
C PRO A 470 19.20 -17.03 -6.28
N ILE A 471 18.89 -16.23 -7.29
CA ILE A 471 18.24 -14.92 -7.08
C ILE A 471 16.85 -14.89 -7.72
N ALA A 472 15.91 -14.23 -7.07
CA ALA A 472 14.63 -13.84 -7.64
C ALA A 472 14.60 -12.33 -7.86
N LEU A 473 13.88 -11.89 -8.90
CA LEU A 473 13.59 -10.48 -9.16
C LEU A 473 12.11 -10.24 -8.84
N TYR A 474 11.80 -9.42 -7.84
CA TYR A 474 10.43 -8.99 -7.55
C TYR A 474 10.14 -7.57 -8.06
N TRP A 475 8.93 -7.32 -8.57
CA TRP A 475 8.45 -6.02 -9.05
C TRP A 475 6.93 -5.88 -8.80
N ASP A 476 6.52 -4.84 -8.07
CA ASP A 476 5.12 -4.35 -8.05
C ASP A 476 5.03 -2.81 -7.89
N GLY A 477 3.84 -2.24 -8.17
CA GLY A 477 3.50 -0.84 -7.97
C GLY A 477 2.97 -0.56 -6.56
N VAL A 478 3.78 0.03 -5.70
CA VAL A 478 3.44 0.30 -4.29
C VAL A 478 2.71 1.64 -4.17
N ARG A 479 1.40 1.59 -3.94
CA ARG A 479 0.58 2.78 -3.61
C ARG A 479 0.71 3.12 -2.13
N TYR A 480 1.19 4.33 -1.83
CA TYR A 480 1.36 4.80 -0.45
C TYR A 480 0.42 5.95 -0.07
N SER A 481 0.03 6.80 -1.04
CA SER A 481 -0.97 7.87 -0.87
C SER A 481 -2.18 7.65 -1.79
N VAL A 482 -3.24 8.46 -1.65
CA VAL A 482 -4.37 8.46 -2.58
C VAL A 482 -3.93 8.82 -4.01
N HIS A 483 -2.92 9.69 -4.16
CA HIS A 483 -2.49 10.26 -5.45
C HIS A 483 -1.06 9.88 -5.87
N ASP A 484 -0.33 9.14 -5.01
CA ASP A 484 1.07 8.80 -5.23
C ASP A 484 1.35 7.32 -4.96
N SER A 485 2.06 6.73 -5.92
CA SER A 485 2.67 5.42 -5.89
C SER A 485 4.10 5.52 -6.43
N PHE A 486 4.91 4.52 -6.13
CA PHE A 486 6.21 4.28 -6.77
C PHE A 486 6.26 2.82 -7.22
N THR A 487 7.06 2.51 -8.23
CA THR A 487 7.38 1.12 -8.54
C THR A 487 8.55 0.66 -7.69
N GLY A 488 8.36 -0.44 -6.95
CA GLY A 488 9.44 -1.13 -6.26
C GLY A 488 10.05 -2.19 -7.16
N PHE A 489 11.38 -2.16 -7.31
CA PHE A 489 12.15 -3.27 -7.88
C PHE A 489 13.01 -3.87 -6.78
N TYR A 490 13.08 -5.20 -6.75
CA TYR A 490 13.67 -5.96 -5.67
C TYR A 490 14.51 -7.10 -6.26
N VAL A 491 15.77 -7.22 -5.83
CA VAL A 491 16.48 -8.51 -5.92
C VAL A 491 16.26 -9.22 -4.59
N THR A 492 16.05 -10.54 -4.65
CA THR A 492 15.98 -11.44 -3.48
C THR A 492 17.02 -12.53 -3.64
N ASP A 493 17.93 -12.70 -2.68
CA ASP A 493 18.72 -13.94 -2.59
C ASP A 493 17.87 -15.03 -1.93
N ILE A 494 17.63 -16.14 -2.62
CA ILE A 494 16.60 -17.11 -2.22
C ILE A 494 17.09 -18.03 -1.08
N LEU A 495 18.37 -17.98 -0.69
CA LEU A 495 18.92 -18.74 0.45
C LEU A 495 18.86 -17.95 1.77
N SER A 496 18.93 -16.62 1.71
CA SER A 496 18.85 -15.70 2.87
C SER A 496 17.52 -14.95 2.99
N GLU A 497 16.66 -15.02 1.96
CA GLU A 497 15.34 -14.37 1.86
C GLU A 497 15.36 -12.83 1.94
N GLN A 498 16.53 -12.21 1.82
CA GLN A 498 16.73 -10.77 1.95
C GLN A 498 16.35 -10.05 0.66
N LYS A 499 15.57 -8.96 0.79
CA LYS A 499 14.96 -8.23 -0.34
C LYS A 499 15.30 -6.76 -0.32
N PHE A 500 15.56 -6.22 -1.51
CA PHE A 500 16.08 -4.86 -1.71
C PHE A 500 15.08 -3.98 -2.45
N VAL A 501 15.26 -2.64 -2.49
CA VAL A 501 14.20 -1.73 -2.99
C VAL A 501 14.77 -0.62 -3.87
N LEU A 502 14.23 -0.46 -5.08
CA LEU A 502 14.34 0.76 -5.90
C LEU A 502 13.06 1.61 -5.87
N LYS A 503 13.18 2.85 -6.36
CA LYS A 503 12.09 3.77 -6.67
C LYS A 503 12.11 4.10 -8.17
N THR A 504 10.94 4.16 -8.80
CA THR A 504 10.75 4.86 -10.09
C THR A 504 9.83 6.08 -9.95
N CYS A 505 9.81 6.93 -10.97
CA CYS A 505 8.90 8.06 -11.04
C CYS A 505 7.59 7.71 -11.74
N ALA A 506 6.48 8.28 -11.27
CA ALA A 506 5.20 8.32 -11.99
C ALA A 506 5.24 9.32 -13.18
N ALA A 507 6.31 9.29 -13.97
CA ALA A 507 6.47 10.11 -15.17
C ALA A 507 5.52 9.64 -16.28
N GLY A 508 5.09 10.59 -17.13
CA GLY A 508 4.21 10.34 -18.26
C GLY A 508 4.88 9.59 -19.41
N CYS A 509 5.30 8.35 -19.15
CA CYS A 509 5.87 7.39 -20.11
C CYS A 509 5.49 5.95 -19.68
N ARG A 510 4.34 5.78 -19.02
CA ARG A 510 4.02 4.67 -18.08
C ARG A 510 5.16 4.32 -17.09
N GLY A 511 6.06 5.27 -16.80
CA GLY A 511 7.28 5.05 -16.04
C GLY A 511 8.47 4.47 -16.84
N TRP A 512 8.30 4.01 -18.08
CA TRP A 512 9.34 3.32 -18.86
C TRP A 512 10.61 4.13 -19.11
N CYS A 513 10.47 5.41 -19.45
CA CYS A 513 11.59 6.32 -19.59
C CYS A 513 12.38 6.48 -18.28
N SER A 514 11.75 6.25 -17.13
CA SER A 514 12.41 6.20 -15.83
C SER A 514 12.94 4.81 -15.46
N ILE A 515 12.23 3.73 -15.82
CA ILE A 515 12.62 2.34 -15.55
C ILE A 515 13.88 1.95 -16.34
N PHE A 516 13.97 2.30 -17.63
CA PHE A 516 15.06 1.83 -18.49
C PHE A 516 16.47 2.24 -18.00
N PRO A 517 16.76 3.51 -17.62
CA PRO A 517 18.04 3.88 -17.03
C PRO A 517 18.36 3.17 -15.71
N LEU A 518 17.34 2.83 -14.92
CA LEU A 518 17.51 2.15 -13.63
C LEU A 518 17.84 0.67 -13.82
N LEU A 519 17.19 0.00 -14.79
CA LEU A 519 17.51 -1.36 -15.19
C LEU A 519 18.87 -1.45 -15.89
N ASP A 520 19.22 -0.49 -16.75
CA ASP A 520 20.55 -0.40 -17.39
C ASP A 520 21.67 -0.24 -16.35
N ALA A 521 21.47 0.57 -15.32
CA ALA A 521 22.39 0.68 -14.19
C ALA A 521 22.50 -0.63 -13.37
N TRP A 522 21.38 -1.31 -13.12
CA TRP A 522 21.36 -2.61 -12.47
C TRP A 522 22.07 -3.70 -13.28
N VAL A 523 21.85 -3.78 -14.59
CA VAL A 523 22.53 -4.75 -15.48
C VAL A 523 24.04 -4.53 -15.45
N LYS A 524 24.50 -3.28 -15.62
CA LYS A 524 25.93 -2.91 -15.57
C LYS A 524 26.59 -3.16 -14.23
N ASP A 525 25.84 -3.21 -13.15
CA ASP A 525 26.35 -3.54 -11.82
C ASP A 525 26.40 -5.06 -11.60
N LEU A 526 25.35 -5.76 -12.00
CA LEU A 526 25.27 -7.22 -12.02
C LEU A 526 26.37 -7.84 -12.92
N GLU A 527 26.69 -7.22 -14.06
CA GLU A 527 27.82 -7.60 -14.92
C GLU A 527 29.18 -7.50 -14.20
N LYS A 528 29.42 -6.43 -13.43
CA LYS A 528 30.65 -6.30 -12.61
C LYS A 528 30.71 -7.39 -11.54
N LEU A 529 29.57 -7.68 -10.90
CA LEU A 529 29.47 -8.74 -9.89
C LEU A 529 29.82 -10.12 -10.43
N GLN A 530 29.56 -10.43 -11.71
CA GLN A 530 29.90 -11.74 -12.29
C GLN A 530 31.41 -12.05 -12.25
N ALA A 531 32.27 -11.05 -12.03
CA ALA A 531 33.70 -11.27 -11.79
C ALA A 531 33.97 -11.97 -10.45
N SER A 532 33.27 -11.59 -9.37
CA SER A 532 33.51 -12.07 -8.00
C SER A 532 32.41 -12.96 -7.42
N LEU A 533 31.24 -13.02 -8.05
CA LEU A 533 30.09 -13.79 -7.58
C LEU A 533 29.32 -14.38 -8.76
N LYS A 534 29.19 -15.71 -8.83
CA LYS A 534 28.29 -16.35 -9.79
C LYS A 534 26.88 -16.38 -9.21
N TYR A 535 25.89 -15.94 -9.96
CA TYR A 535 24.48 -15.95 -9.58
C TYR A 535 23.59 -16.30 -10.78
N CYS A 536 22.35 -16.71 -10.51
CA CYS A 536 21.36 -17.08 -11.51
C CYS A 536 19.98 -16.50 -11.14
N VAL A 537 19.33 -15.81 -12.08
CA VAL A 537 17.92 -15.42 -11.92
C VAL A 537 17.09 -16.68 -12.11
N LEU A 538 16.65 -17.27 -11.00
CA LEU A 538 15.66 -18.34 -11.05
C LEU A 538 14.31 -17.74 -11.40
N ASP A 539 13.75 -16.95 -10.49
CA ASP A 539 12.34 -16.56 -10.51
C ASP A 539 12.16 -15.07 -10.80
N ILE A 540 11.15 -14.74 -11.61
CA ILE A 540 10.68 -13.37 -11.79
C ILE A 540 9.29 -13.33 -11.17
N GLN A 541 9.18 -12.61 -10.06
CA GLN A 541 7.97 -12.46 -9.25
C GLN A 541 7.37 -11.08 -9.55
N CYS A 542 6.15 -11.02 -10.00
CA CYS A 542 5.51 -9.75 -10.35
C CYS A 542 4.02 -9.96 -10.53
N ASP A 543 3.24 -8.91 -10.26
CA ASP A 543 1.80 -8.93 -10.52
C ASP A 543 1.58 -9.23 -12.02
N TRP A 544 0.94 -10.36 -12.34
CA TRP A 544 0.96 -10.90 -13.70
C TRP A 544 0.41 -9.93 -14.76
N PRO A 545 -0.68 -9.17 -14.53
CA PRO A 545 -1.09 -8.07 -15.40
C PRO A 545 0.03 -7.06 -15.68
N ALA A 546 0.75 -6.62 -14.65
CA ALA A 546 1.88 -5.71 -14.82
C ALA A 546 3.00 -6.38 -15.64
N TYR A 547 3.37 -7.62 -15.31
CA TYR A 547 4.37 -8.39 -16.06
C TYR A 547 4.06 -8.50 -17.57
N LEU A 548 2.78 -8.68 -17.90
CA LEU A 548 2.31 -8.84 -19.27
C LEU A 548 2.25 -7.49 -20.00
N GLU A 549 1.87 -6.40 -19.31
CA GLU A 549 2.07 -5.03 -19.82
C GLU A 549 3.56 -4.71 -20.03
N ILE A 550 4.46 -5.30 -19.23
CA ILE A 550 5.91 -5.09 -19.30
C ILE A 550 6.56 -5.80 -20.49
N ILE A 551 6.29 -7.10 -20.68
CA ILE A 551 6.88 -7.88 -21.77
C ILE A 551 6.10 -7.74 -23.09
N GLY A 552 4.97 -7.04 -23.10
CA GLY A 552 4.06 -6.95 -24.25
C GLY A 552 3.25 -8.23 -24.52
N GLY A 553 3.05 -9.06 -23.50
CA GLY A 553 2.32 -10.32 -23.60
C GLY A 553 0.80 -10.16 -23.58
N ARG A 554 0.07 -11.20 -23.99
CA ARG A 554 -1.40 -11.23 -23.97
C ARG A 554 -1.94 -10.99 -22.56
N PHE A 555 -2.94 -10.12 -22.45
CA PHE A 555 -3.53 -9.72 -21.19
C PHE A 555 -4.87 -10.43 -20.93
N TRP A 556 -5.35 -10.41 -19.68
CA TRP A 556 -6.59 -11.11 -19.29
C TRP A 556 -7.87 -10.67 -20.01
N ASN A 557 -7.89 -9.50 -20.65
CA ASN A 557 -9.02 -9.03 -21.45
C ASN A 557 -8.79 -9.23 -22.96
N HIS A 558 -7.80 -10.03 -23.38
CA HIS A 558 -7.60 -10.39 -24.79
C HIS A 558 -8.76 -11.29 -25.23
N ASN A 559 -9.54 -10.84 -26.23
CA ASN A 559 -10.81 -11.47 -26.60
C ASN A 559 -10.68 -12.98 -26.88
N SER A 560 -9.75 -13.37 -27.77
CA SER A 560 -9.59 -14.77 -28.17
C SER A 560 -8.67 -15.62 -27.30
N HIS A 561 -7.71 -15.03 -26.56
CA HIS A 561 -6.64 -15.76 -25.85
C HIS A 561 -6.18 -15.00 -24.59
N PRO A 562 -6.98 -14.95 -23.51
CA PRO A 562 -6.67 -14.17 -22.30
C PRO A 562 -5.55 -14.77 -21.42
N CYS A 563 -5.01 -15.94 -21.75
CA CYS A 563 -3.83 -16.50 -21.09
C CYS A 563 -2.55 -16.18 -21.87
N ALA A 564 -1.48 -15.87 -21.16
CA ALA A 564 -0.15 -15.63 -21.72
C ALA A 564 0.77 -16.87 -21.74
N LEU A 565 0.23 -18.06 -21.46
CA LEU A 565 0.97 -19.32 -21.41
C LEU A 565 0.35 -20.43 -22.29
N CYS A 566 -0.93 -20.30 -22.66
CA CYS A 566 -1.59 -21.16 -23.65
C CYS A 566 -2.68 -20.40 -24.43
N ARG A 567 -3.17 -21.00 -25.52
CA ARG A 567 -4.19 -20.44 -26.42
C ARG A 567 -5.65 -20.71 -25.99
N ILE A 568 -5.92 -21.01 -24.72
CA ILE A 568 -7.30 -21.10 -24.19
C ILE A 568 -8.08 -19.82 -24.54
N SER A 569 -9.32 -19.94 -25.01
CA SER A 569 -10.21 -18.79 -25.27
C SER A 569 -11.08 -18.42 -24.08
N GLN A 570 -11.83 -17.31 -24.17
CA GLN A 570 -12.83 -16.97 -23.14
C GLN A 570 -14.02 -17.95 -23.18
N ASP A 571 -14.40 -18.42 -24.38
CA ASP A 571 -15.48 -19.39 -24.58
C ASP A 571 -15.08 -20.81 -24.11
N ASP A 572 -13.77 -21.11 -24.07
CA ASP A 572 -13.24 -22.35 -23.50
C ASP A 572 -13.22 -22.38 -21.96
N MET A 573 -13.42 -21.26 -21.26
CA MET A 573 -13.36 -21.18 -19.79
C MET A 573 -14.66 -21.67 -19.13
N THR A 574 -15.12 -22.87 -19.51
CA THR A 574 -16.36 -23.53 -19.06
C THR A 574 -16.10 -24.69 -18.10
N ALA A 575 -17.11 -25.09 -17.32
CA ALA A 575 -16.97 -26.17 -16.35
C ALA A 575 -16.57 -27.53 -16.98
N ASP A 576 -17.01 -27.80 -18.20
CA ASP A 576 -16.75 -29.07 -18.89
C ASP A 576 -15.27 -29.21 -19.29
N ASN A 577 -14.66 -28.11 -19.75
CA ASN A 577 -13.24 -28.08 -20.15
C ASN A 577 -12.26 -28.25 -18.97
N VAL A 578 -12.67 -27.94 -17.73
CA VAL A 578 -11.87 -28.18 -16.51
C VAL A 578 -11.42 -29.65 -16.41
N HIS A 579 -12.26 -30.59 -16.88
CA HIS A 579 -11.97 -32.02 -16.82
C HIS A 579 -10.92 -32.51 -17.85
N SER A 580 -10.56 -31.69 -18.84
CA SER A 580 -9.47 -31.99 -19.78
C SER A 580 -8.07 -31.73 -19.21
N ILE A 581 -8.00 -30.99 -18.09
CA ILE A 581 -6.74 -30.50 -17.52
C ILE A 581 -6.03 -31.61 -16.74
N THR A 582 -4.76 -31.81 -17.06
CA THR A 582 -3.84 -32.75 -16.40
C THR A 582 -2.54 -32.05 -16.01
N LEU A 583 -1.65 -32.77 -15.33
CA LEU A 583 -0.38 -32.22 -14.89
C LEU A 583 0.59 -31.97 -16.05
N ASP A 584 0.47 -32.71 -17.15
CA ASP A 584 1.36 -32.62 -18.32
C ASP A 584 0.71 -31.90 -19.53
N ASN A 585 -0.62 -31.82 -19.57
CA ASN A 585 -1.39 -31.19 -20.64
C ASN A 585 -2.50 -30.29 -20.06
N VAL A 586 -2.56 -29.03 -20.51
CA VAL A 586 -3.58 -28.04 -20.09
C VAL A 586 -4.86 -28.07 -20.93
N GLY A 587 -4.96 -28.96 -21.93
CA GLY A 587 -6.09 -29.02 -22.88
C GLY A 587 -5.97 -28.08 -24.09
N HIS A 588 -5.04 -27.12 -24.05
CA HIS A 588 -4.87 -26.08 -25.07
C HIS A 588 -3.41 -25.96 -25.52
N LEU A 589 -3.20 -25.52 -26.77
CA LEU A 589 -1.85 -25.28 -27.33
C LEU A 589 -1.07 -24.26 -26.48
N VAL A 590 0.20 -24.54 -26.21
CA VAL A 590 1.11 -23.64 -25.49
C VAL A 590 1.32 -22.35 -26.29
N TYR A 591 1.33 -21.20 -25.61
CA TYR A 591 1.68 -19.91 -26.21
C TYR A 591 3.18 -19.89 -26.50
N SER A 592 3.53 -20.02 -27.77
CA SER A 592 4.93 -20.24 -28.19
C SER A 592 5.75 -18.95 -28.25
N SER A 593 7.08 -19.07 -28.35
CA SER A 593 7.92 -17.90 -28.66
C SER A 593 7.62 -17.31 -30.05
N GLU A 594 7.11 -18.11 -30.98
CA GLU A 594 6.66 -17.64 -32.29
C GLU A 594 5.35 -16.85 -32.18
N ASP A 595 4.40 -17.31 -31.36
CA ASP A 595 3.17 -16.57 -31.03
C ASP A 595 3.51 -15.20 -30.44
N TYR A 596 4.44 -15.18 -29.48
CA TYR A 596 4.94 -13.94 -28.86
C TYR A 596 5.61 -13.02 -29.87
N ASN A 597 6.51 -13.53 -30.72
CA ASN A 597 7.18 -12.73 -31.73
C ASN A 597 6.21 -12.19 -32.79
N ASN A 598 5.17 -12.96 -33.16
CA ASN A 598 4.12 -12.54 -34.08
C ASN A 598 3.23 -11.44 -33.46
N ASP A 599 2.74 -11.62 -32.23
CA ASP A 599 1.99 -10.60 -31.50
C ASP A 599 2.81 -9.30 -31.35
N ILE A 600 4.06 -9.41 -30.90
CA ILE A 600 4.98 -8.27 -30.77
C ILE A 600 5.25 -7.61 -32.13
N GLY A 601 5.43 -8.40 -33.21
CA GLY A 601 5.61 -7.88 -34.57
C GLY A 601 4.36 -7.21 -35.16
N MET A 602 3.17 -7.55 -34.67
CA MET A 602 1.92 -6.87 -35.02
C MET A 602 1.70 -5.57 -34.23
N PHE A 603 2.18 -5.50 -32.98
CA PHE A 603 2.00 -4.34 -32.10
C PHE A 603 3.19 -3.36 -32.04
N THR A 604 4.36 -3.73 -32.58
CA THR A 604 5.57 -2.88 -32.58
C THR A 604 6.08 -2.58 -33.98
N LYS A 605 6.71 -1.42 -34.13
CA LYS A 605 7.36 -0.99 -35.37
C LYS A 605 8.63 -0.22 -35.03
N GLU A 606 9.78 -0.85 -35.22
CA GLU A 606 11.04 -0.11 -35.30
C GLU A 606 11.11 0.63 -36.64
N ILE A 607 11.59 1.87 -36.59
CA ILE A 607 11.75 2.75 -37.74
C ILE A 607 13.11 3.42 -37.67
N LEU A 608 13.86 3.33 -38.77
CA LEU A 608 15.03 4.16 -39.02
C LEU A 608 14.56 5.53 -39.52
N VAL A 609 14.75 6.55 -38.71
CA VAL A 609 14.61 7.96 -39.11
C VAL A 609 15.97 8.40 -39.65
N ASP A 610 16.07 8.54 -40.97
CA ASP A 610 17.31 8.86 -41.69
C ASP A 610 17.40 10.34 -42.06
N THR A 611 16.25 10.98 -42.28
CA THR A 611 16.14 12.30 -42.90
C THR A 611 15.44 13.31 -41.99
N ALA A 612 15.91 14.56 -42.03
CA ALA A 612 15.31 15.67 -41.28
C ALA A 612 13.88 16.02 -41.75
N GLU A 613 13.47 15.61 -42.96
CA GLU A 613 12.06 15.63 -43.38
C GLU A 613 11.24 14.64 -42.54
N MET A 614 11.61 13.36 -42.55
CA MET A 614 10.93 12.28 -41.83
C MET A 614 10.83 12.56 -40.33
N LEU A 615 11.91 13.04 -39.71
CA LEU A 615 11.93 13.47 -38.31
C LEU A 615 10.87 14.56 -38.05
N ARG A 616 10.81 15.60 -38.90
CA ARG A 616 9.83 16.70 -38.77
C ARG A 616 8.41 16.23 -39.05
N THR A 617 8.17 15.31 -39.99
CA THR A 617 6.84 14.74 -40.23
C THR A 617 6.35 13.96 -39.00
N ILE A 618 7.21 13.11 -38.43
CA ILE A 618 6.89 12.31 -37.25
C ILE A 618 6.64 13.21 -36.04
N ALA A 619 7.57 14.14 -35.74
CA ALA A 619 7.46 15.06 -34.60
C ALA A 619 6.19 15.93 -34.64
N ARG A 620 5.81 16.45 -35.82
CA ARG A 620 4.58 17.24 -36.01
C ARG A 620 3.28 16.47 -35.73
N ASN A 621 3.31 15.15 -35.79
CA ASN A 621 2.14 14.29 -35.52
C ASN A 621 2.19 13.67 -34.12
N LEU A 622 3.20 13.95 -33.30
CA LEU A 622 3.38 13.37 -31.96
C LEU A 622 2.86 14.28 -30.83
N GLU A 623 1.62 14.06 -30.40
CA GLU A 623 1.00 14.76 -29.27
C GLU A 623 1.22 14.01 -27.95
N TYR A 624 1.38 14.74 -26.84
CA TYR A 624 1.49 14.16 -25.50
C TYR A 624 0.12 13.90 -24.87
N SER A 625 -0.30 12.63 -24.80
CA SER A 625 -1.52 12.23 -24.10
C SER A 625 -1.27 12.06 -22.60
N ARG A 626 -2.13 12.71 -21.80
CA ARG A 626 -2.17 12.51 -20.34
C ARG A 626 -2.77 11.16 -19.95
N LEU A 627 -3.64 10.59 -20.78
CA LEU A 627 -4.34 9.32 -20.54
C LEU A 627 -3.37 8.15 -20.77
N ASP A 628 -2.80 8.07 -21.98
CA ASP A 628 -1.85 7.02 -22.40
C ASP A 628 -0.47 7.16 -21.76
N ARG A 629 -0.23 8.32 -21.14
CA ARG A 629 1.03 8.72 -20.49
C ARG A 629 2.21 8.57 -21.45
N GLY A 630 2.22 9.34 -22.54
CA GLY A 630 3.31 9.33 -23.53
C GLY A 630 3.04 10.18 -24.77
N ARG A 631 3.96 10.17 -25.74
CA ARG A 631 3.77 10.83 -27.05
C ARG A 631 3.17 9.84 -28.04
N HIS A 632 2.04 10.17 -28.66
CA HIS A 632 1.30 9.30 -29.57
C HIS A 632 0.99 10.00 -30.89
N LEU A 633 0.81 9.23 -31.96
CA LEU A 633 0.51 9.76 -33.28
C LEU A 633 -0.96 10.18 -33.39
N THR A 634 -1.20 11.44 -33.77
CA THR A 634 -2.55 12.02 -33.91
C THR A 634 -3.23 11.66 -35.24
N ALA A 635 -2.46 11.21 -36.22
CA ALA A 635 -2.88 10.77 -37.57
C ALA A 635 -2.05 9.57 -38.05
N ASP A 636 -2.54 8.88 -39.08
CA ASP A 636 -1.79 7.84 -39.78
C ASP A 636 -0.64 8.46 -40.61
N LEU A 637 0.49 7.75 -40.71
CA LEU A 637 1.59 8.12 -41.62
C LEU A 637 1.93 6.91 -42.52
N PRO A 638 1.10 6.63 -43.55
CA PRO A 638 1.24 5.42 -44.38
C PRO A 638 2.61 5.26 -45.04
N ARG A 639 3.25 6.38 -45.42
CA ARG A 639 4.63 6.43 -45.99
C ARG A 639 5.67 5.75 -45.09
N TYR A 640 5.44 5.66 -43.78
CA TYR A 640 6.34 5.07 -42.80
C TYR A 640 5.76 3.78 -42.16
N GLY A 641 4.60 3.32 -42.61
CA GLY A 641 3.89 2.17 -42.03
C GLY A 641 3.32 2.42 -40.62
N LEU A 642 3.24 3.67 -40.18
CA LEU A 642 2.72 4.08 -38.88
C LEU A 642 1.22 4.40 -38.95
N ARG A 643 0.49 4.13 -37.86
CA ARG A 643 -0.93 4.48 -37.74
C ARG A 643 -1.17 5.43 -36.56
N LYS A 644 -2.35 6.06 -36.54
CA LYS A 644 -2.86 6.84 -35.42
C LYS A 644 -2.87 6.03 -34.12
N ASN A 645 -2.69 6.71 -32.99
CA ASN A 645 -2.60 6.17 -31.62
C ASN A 645 -1.39 5.27 -31.31
N TRP A 646 -0.47 5.04 -32.26
CA TRP A 646 0.82 4.41 -31.93
C TRP A 646 1.64 5.37 -31.06
N ARG A 647 2.17 4.88 -29.94
CA ARG A 647 3.01 5.64 -29.00
C ARG A 647 4.49 5.45 -29.33
N LEU A 648 5.24 6.54 -29.28
CA LEU A 648 6.70 6.52 -29.32
C LEU A 648 7.23 6.02 -27.97
N GLU A 649 7.96 4.91 -28.00
CA GLU A 649 8.56 4.31 -26.80
C GLU A 649 10.03 4.73 -26.60
N PRO A 650 10.54 4.68 -25.36
CA PRO A 650 11.97 4.81 -25.09
C PRO A 650 12.77 3.71 -25.79
N SER A 651 13.96 4.06 -26.30
CA SER A 651 14.93 3.09 -26.86
C SER A 651 16.34 3.36 -26.31
N ARG A 652 17.29 2.44 -26.53
CA ARG A 652 18.71 2.63 -26.15
C ARG A 652 19.35 3.88 -26.79
N ARG A 653 18.81 4.39 -27.90
CA ARG A 653 19.21 5.66 -28.55
C ARG A 653 18.27 6.85 -28.25
N LEU A 654 17.09 6.60 -27.69
CA LEU A 654 16.11 7.62 -27.32
C LEU A 654 15.50 7.31 -25.95
N PRO A 655 16.26 7.42 -24.84
CA PRO A 655 15.76 7.08 -23.50
C PRO A 655 14.71 8.08 -22.97
N ASP A 656 14.73 9.33 -23.46
CA ASP A 656 13.66 10.31 -23.26
C ASP A 656 13.02 10.68 -24.61
N VAL A 657 11.77 10.25 -24.79
CA VAL A 657 10.96 10.47 -26.01
C VAL A 657 10.61 11.94 -26.25
N SER A 658 10.85 12.86 -25.29
CA SER A 658 10.77 14.31 -25.57
C SER A 658 12.05 14.88 -26.18
N GLN A 659 13.11 14.10 -26.33
CA GLN A 659 14.38 14.52 -26.93
C GLN A 659 14.52 14.13 -28.41
N LEU A 660 13.45 13.58 -29.01
CA LEU A 660 13.43 13.09 -30.40
C LEU A 660 13.92 14.15 -31.39
N GLU A 661 13.41 15.37 -31.26
CA GLU A 661 13.72 16.52 -32.11
C GLU A 661 15.18 17.01 -32.02
N TYR A 662 15.94 16.56 -31.01
CA TYR A 662 17.32 16.96 -30.75
C TYR A 662 18.33 15.82 -30.96
N GLN A 663 17.89 14.63 -31.40
CA GLN A 663 18.81 13.53 -31.70
C GLN A 663 19.50 13.71 -33.05
N GLU A 664 20.75 13.23 -33.13
CA GLU A 664 21.47 13.10 -34.39
C GLU A 664 20.88 11.98 -35.26
N LEU A 665 20.89 12.16 -36.58
CA LEU A 665 20.40 11.18 -37.55
C LEU A 665 21.59 10.42 -38.17
N PRO A 666 21.44 9.11 -38.49
CA PRO A 666 20.21 8.33 -38.44
C PRO A 666 19.89 7.74 -37.06
N LEU A 667 18.63 7.88 -36.64
CA LEU A 667 18.10 7.44 -35.36
C LEU A 667 17.15 6.24 -35.55
N ARG A 668 17.28 5.20 -34.72
CA ARG A 668 16.25 4.15 -34.62
C ARG A 668 15.27 4.47 -33.48
N VAL A 669 13.98 4.50 -33.82
CA VAL A 669 12.88 4.74 -32.88
C VAL A 669 11.90 3.57 -32.91
N ILE A 670 11.28 3.29 -31.76
CA ILE A 670 10.31 2.21 -31.62
C ILE A 670 8.94 2.84 -31.38
N PHE A 671 7.96 2.43 -32.19
CA PHE A 671 6.56 2.73 -31.97
C PHE A 671 5.81 1.48 -31.51
N TRP A 672 4.85 1.67 -30.61
CA TRP A 672 4.06 0.59 -30.00
C TRP A 672 2.55 0.93 -30.06
N ILE A 673 1.71 -0.02 -30.47
CA ILE A 673 0.24 0.11 -30.38
C ILE A 673 -0.17 0.04 -28.92
N VAL A 674 -0.57 1.18 -28.36
CA VAL A 674 -1.05 1.25 -26.98
C VAL A 674 -2.31 0.41 -26.83
N TRP A 675 -2.20 -0.78 -26.25
CA TRP A 675 -3.36 -1.48 -25.72
C TRP A 675 -4.01 -0.58 -24.66
N ASN A 676 -5.27 -0.22 -24.90
CA ASN A 676 -6.06 0.69 -24.06
C ASN A 676 -6.49 0.08 -22.69
N LEU A 677 -5.99 -1.13 -22.39
CA LEU A 677 -6.26 -1.89 -21.16
C LEU A 677 -6.03 -1.09 -19.88
N THR A 678 -4.90 -0.38 -19.80
CA THR A 678 -4.50 0.36 -18.61
C THR A 678 -5.45 1.52 -18.27
N MET A 679 -6.20 2.02 -19.27
CA MET A 679 -7.30 2.97 -19.05
C MET A 679 -8.59 2.25 -18.62
N GLY A 680 -8.93 1.11 -19.27
CA GLY A 680 -10.10 0.30 -18.87
C GLY A 680 -10.03 -0.30 -17.45
N MET A 681 -8.86 -0.31 -16.82
CA MET A 681 -8.66 -0.68 -15.40
C MET A 681 -8.75 0.48 -14.41
N ILE A 682 -8.77 1.73 -14.89
CA ILE A 682 -9.12 2.92 -14.11
C ILE A 682 -10.56 3.26 -14.47
N GLY A 683 -11.51 2.51 -13.91
CA GLY A 683 -12.92 2.63 -14.25
C GLY A 683 -13.45 4.06 -14.08
N ASN A 684 -14.28 4.50 -15.02
CA ASN A 684 -15.10 5.70 -14.86
C ASN A 684 -16.05 5.51 -13.67
N GLU A 685 -16.49 6.60 -13.03
CA GLU A 685 -17.27 6.53 -11.78
C GLU A 685 -18.58 5.72 -11.91
N ASP A 686 -19.19 5.71 -13.10
CA ASP A 686 -20.40 4.92 -13.41
C ASP A 686 -20.14 3.42 -13.60
N THR A 687 -18.88 3.04 -13.85
CA THR A 687 -18.45 1.66 -14.10
C THR A 687 -17.68 1.11 -12.90
N TYR A 688 -18.40 0.52 -11.95
CA TYR A 688 -17.84 -0.19 -10.79
C TYR A 688 -17.11 -1.52 -11.14
N ASN A 689 -16.35 -1.53 -12.24
CA ASN A 689 -15.28 -2.49 -12.48
C ASN A 689 -14.12 -2.16 -11.53
N LEU A 690 -14.29 -2.52 -10.26
CA LEU A 690 -13.21 -2.61 -9.28
C LEU A 690 -12.03 -3.33 -9.93
N SER A 691 -10.85 -2.70 -9.92
CA SER A 691 -9.62 -3.37 -10.34
C SER A 691 -9.48 -4.67 -9.54
N ALA A 692 -9.05 -5.75 -10.20
CA ALA A 692 -9.09 -7.11 -9.63
C ALA A 692 -8.51 -7.15 -8.20
N LYS A 693 -7.33 -6.57 -8.03
CA LYS A 693 -6.58 -6.39 -6.77
C LYS A 693 -7.37 -5.74 -5.61
N ALA A 694 -8.40 -4.93 -5.91
CA ALA A 694 -9.28 -4.30 -4.93
C ALA A 694 -10.59 -5.08 -4.68
N ALA A 695 -11.10 -5.79 -5.68
CA ALA A 695 -12.19 -6.74 -5.50
C ALA A 695 -11.75 -7.93 -4.63
N GLU A 696 -10.50 -8.38 -4.80
CA GLU A 696 -9.95 -9.58 -4.18
C GLU A 696 -9.92 -9.52 -2.64
N SER A 697 -9.23 -8.54 -2.04
CA SER A 697 -9.04 -8.49 -0.57
C SER A 697 -10.08 -7.65 0.18
N HIS A 698 -10.40 -6.46 -0.32
CA HIS A 698 -11.38 -5.56 0.31
C HIS A 698 -12.83 -6.01 0.06
N GLY A 699 -13.08 -6.67 -1.07
CA GLY A 699 -14.40 -7.14 -1.45
C GLY A 699 -14.94 -8.19 -0.49
N LEU A 700 -14.14 -9.18 -0.05
CA LEU A 700 -14.64 -10.22 0.86
C LEU A 700 -14.94 -9.69 2.26
N LEU A 701 -14.06 -8.91 2.89
CA LEU A 701 -14.37 -8.38 4.24
C LEU A 701 -15.62 -7.49 4.22
N ARG A 702 -15.76 -6.66 3.17
CA ARG A 702 -17.01 -5.93 2.94
C ARG A 702 -18.18 -6.85 2.63
N PHE A 703 -18.02 -7.95 1.90
CA PHE A 703 -19.07 -8.93 1.63
C PHE A 703 -19.51 -9.67 2.87
N VAL A 704 -18.62 -10.12 3.77
CA VAL A 704 -19.03 -10.78 5.02
C VAL A 704 -19.75 -9.79 5.93
N LEU A 705 -19.22 -8.58 6.10
CA LEU A 705 -19.89 -7.54 6.89
C LEU A 705 -21.24 -7.12 6.27
N TRP A 706 -21.33 -7.02 4.94
CA TRP A 706 -22.55 -6.72 4.20
C TRP A 706 -23.53 -7.90 4.12
N LEU A 707 -23.06 -9.15 4.15
CA LEU A 707 -23.89 -10.35 4.21
C LEU A 707 -24.61 -10.36 5.56
N LEU A 708 -23.85 -10.16 6.64
CA LEU A 708 -24.35 -10.03 8.01
C LEU A 708 -25.26 -8.79 8.18
N HIS A 709 -24.99 -7.67 7.48
CA HIS A 709 -25.83 -6.47 7.55
C HIS A 709 -27.10 -6.50 6.68
N LYS A 710 -27.05 -7.05 5.46
CA LYS A 710 -28.17 -7.00 4.49
C LYS A 710 -29.14 -8.17 4.67
N TYR A 711 -28.64 -9.39 4.85
CA TYR A 711 -29.51 -10.56 4.96
C TYR A 711 -30.16 -10.70 6.36
N ALA A 712 -29.83 -9.81 7.31
CA ALA A 712 -30.57 -9.65 8.55
C ALA A 712 -32.08 -9.41 8.31
N ASP A 713 -32.42 -8.54 7.34
CA ASP A 713 -33.80 -8.29 6.91
C ASP A 713 -34.13 -8.90 5.54
N GLU A 714 -33.13 -9.16 4.68
CA GLU A 714 -33.35 -9.46 3.26
C GLU A 714 -32.95 -10.88 2.79
N PHE A 715 -32.90 -11.86 3.69
CA PHE A 715 -33.09 -13.28 3.32
C PHE A 715 -34.42 -13.53 2.56
N ALA A 716 -35.34 -12.56 2.57
CA ALA A 716 -36.67 -12.67 1.99
C ALA A 716 -36.83 -12.34 0.49
N LYS A 717 -35.82 -11.79 -0.25
CA LYS A 717 -36.15 -11.07 -1.52
C LYS A 717 -35.27 -11.21 -2.79
N GLN A 718 -33.94 -11.35 -2.75
CA GLN A 718 -33.10 -11.08 -3.95
C GLN A 718 -32.05 -12.17 -4.32
N PRO A 719 -32.11 -12.77 -5.54
CA PRO A 719 -31.13 -13.78 -5.98
C PRO A 719 -29.93 -13.24 -6.78
N ASP A 720 -30.12 -12.29 -7.71
CA ASP A 720 -29.11 -12.02 -8.77
C ASP A 720 -27.84 -11.28 -8.29
N GLU A 721 -27.93 -10.53 -7.19
CA GLU A 721 -26.76 -9.85 -6.60
C GLU A 721 -25.73 -10.84 -6.03
N LEU A 722 -26.18 -12.06 -5.70
CA LEU A 722 -25.37 -13.11 -5.08
C LEU A 722 -24.29 -13.63 -6.04
N ALA A 723 -24.65 -13.87 -7.31
CA ALA A 723 -23.73 -14.33 -8.36
C ALA A 723 -22.57 -13.35 -8.57
N ARG A 724 -22.85 -12.04 -8.51
CA ARG A 724 -21.85 -10.98 -8.67
C ARG A 724 -20.87 -10.87 -7.49
N LYS A 725 -21.14 -11.57 -6.38
CA LYS A 725 -20.33 -11.56 -5.14
C LYS A 725 -19.65 -12.89 -4.82
N PHE A 726 -19.96 -13.98 -5.53
CA PHE A 726 -19.20 -15.23 -5.40
C PHE A 726 -17.74 -15.14 -5.88
N ALA A 727 -17.37 -14.13 -6.69
CA ALA A 727 -16.00 -13.87 -7.14
C ALA A 727 -14.94 -13.77 -6.02
N LEU A 728 -15.38 -13.60 -4.77
CA LEU A 728 -14.57 -13.28 -3.60
C LEU A 728 -13.99 -14.52 -2.90
N LEU A 729 -14.58 -15.71 -3.07
CA LEU A 729 -14.03 -16.98 -2.54
C LEU A 729 -12.69 -17.32 -3.21
N THR A 730 -12.57 -17.03 -4.51
CA THR A 730 -11.32 -17.14 -5.29
C THR A 730 -10.15 -16.36 -4.68
N ALA A 731 -10.43 -15.20 -4.09
CA ALA A 731 -9.43 -14.33 -3.46
C ALA A 731 -9.18 -14.65 -1.98
N SER A 732 -10.15 -15.29 -1.33
CA SER A 732 -9.98 -15.87 0.01
C SER A 732 -8.89 -16.95 -0.03
N ALA A 733 -8.88 -17.77 -1.08
CA ALA A 733 -7.85 -18.78 -1.32
C ALA A 733 -6.43 -18.21 -1.57
N GLU A 734 -6.30 -16.92 -1.86
CA GLU A 734 -5.01 -16.23 -1.99
C GLU A 734 -4.52 -15.63 -0.65
N SER A 735 -5.35 -15.68 0.40
CA SER A 735 -5.10 -15.03 1.69
C SER A 735 -5.32 -15.99 2.87
N HIS A 736 -4.33 -16.84 3.14
CA HIS A 736 -4.27 -17.91 4.17
C HIS A 736 -5.25 -17.80 5.36
N GLY A 737 -5.18 -16.73 6.16
CA GLY A 737 -6.03 -16.57 7.35
C GLY A 737 -7.50 -16.28 7.05
N LEU A 738 -7.80 -15.67 5.90
CA LEU A 738 -9.15 -15.33 5.47
C LEU A 738 -9.91 -16.58 4.99
N LEU A 739 -9.24 -17.49 4.28
CA LEU A 739 -9.80 -18.77 3.87
C LEU A 739 -10.30 -19.60 5.07
N ARG A 740 -9.48 -19.71 6.13
CA ARG A 740 -9.84 -20.46 7.34
C ARG A 740 -11.00 -19.82 8.09
N PHE A 741 -11.07 -18.48 8.12
CA PHE A 741 -12.21 -17.76 8.66
C PHE A 741 -13.49 -17.98 7.83
N VAL A 742 -13.40 -17.97 6.49
CA VAL A 742 -14.54 -18.28 5.61
C VAL A 742 -15.03 -19.71 5.81
N LEU A 743 -14.13 -20.70 5.88
CA LEU A 743 -14.51 -22.09 6.09
C LEU A 743 -15.17 -22.29 7.46
N TRP A 744 -14.64 -21.67 8.52
CA TRP A 744 -15.28 -21.62 9.84
C TRP A 744 -16.68 -20.98 9.78
N LEU A 745 -16.83 -19.86 9.05
CA LEU A 745 -18.11 -19.17 8.88
C LEU A 745 -19.14 -20.06 8.18
N LEU A 746 -18.73 -20.77 7.13
CA LEU A 746 -19.58 -21.72 6.40
C LEU A 746 -20.00 -22.87 7.32
N HIS A 747 -19.06 -23.56 7.98
CA HIS A 747 -19.43 -24.65 8.90
C HIS A 747 -20.32 -24.18 10.07
N LYS A 748 -20.05 -23.00 10.65
CA LYS A 748 -20.84 -22.45 11.77
C LYS A 748 -22.31 -22.25 11.42
N TYR A 749 -22.59 -21.81 10.19
CA TYR A 749 -23.95 -21.45 9.75
C TYR A 749 -24.61 -22.52 8.87
N ALA A 750 -24.02 -23.72 8.75
CA ALA A 750 -24.49 -24.78 7.86
C ALA A 750 -25.96 -25.17 8.10
N ASP A 751 -26.39 -25.28 9.36
CA ASP A 751 -27.78 -25.61 9.73
C ASP A 751 -28.78 -24.49 9.40
N GLU A 752 -28.33 -23.26 9.19
CA GLU A 752 -29.17 -22.12 8.81
C GLU A 752 -29.29 -22.01 7.28
N PHE A 753 -28.21 -22.32 6.57
CA PHE A 753 -28.22 -22.42 5.11
C PHE A 753 -28.94 -23.69 4.60
N ALA A 754 -28.94 -24.79 5.37
CA ALA A 754 -29.71 -26.00 5.07
C ALA A 754 -31.24 -25.80 5.15
N LYS A 755 -31.71 -24.70 5.75
CA LYS A 755 -33.14 -24.32 5.84
C LYS A 755 -33.58 -23.38 4.70
N GLN A 756 -32.66 -22.99 3.82
CA GLN A 756 -32.93 -22.14 2.66
C GLN A 756 -33.55 -22.96 1.51
N PRO A 757 -34.18 -22.32 0.50
CA PRO A 757 -34.68 -23.03 -0.68
C PRO A 757 -33.61 -23.87 -1.36
N ASP A 758 -33.98 -25.04 -1.89
CA ASP A 758 -33.08 -26.10 -2.38
C ASP A 758 -31.92 -25.60 -3.27
N GLU A 759 -32.17 -24.62 -4.14
CA GLU A 759 -31.14 -24.08 -5.02
C GLU A 759 -30.05 -23.29 -4.27
N LEU A 760 -30.45 -22.55 -3.22
CA LEU A 760 -29.56 -21.78 -2.36
C LEU A 760 -28.84 -22.70 -1.36
N ALA A 761 -29.54 -23.68 -0.78
CA ALA A 761 -28.93 -24.72 0.05
C ALA A 761 -27.88 -25.54 -0.75
N ARG A 762 -28.19 -25.91 -2.00
CA ARG A 762 -27.26 -26.56 -2.93
C ARG A 762 -26.06 -25.67 -3.27
N LYS A 763 -26.28 -24.39 -3.61
CA LYS A 763 -25.20 -23.42 -3.86
C LYS A 763 -24.29 -23.31 -2.63
N PHE A 764 -24.86 -23.18 -1.44
CA PHE A 764 -24.11 -23.14 -0.20
C PHE A 764 -23.28 -24.42 0.02
N ALA A 765 -23.86 -25.61 -0.12
CA ALA A 765 -23.13 -26.87 0.03
C ALA A 765 -21.95 -27.01 -0.95
N LEU A 766 -22.12 -26.55 -2.21
CA LEU A 766 -21.04 -26.48 -3.20
C LEU A 766 -19.94 -25.50 -2.79
N LEU A 767 -20.29 -24.36 -2.18
CA LEU A 767 -19.34 -23.34 -1.71
C LEU A 767 -18.56 -23.79 -0.46
N THR A 768 -19.19 -24.54 0.45
CA THR A 768 -18.51 -25.20 1.59
C THR A 768 -17.51 -26.24 1.08
N ALA A 769 -17.94 -27.17 0.22
CA ALA A 769 -17.05 -28.17 -0.37
C ALA A 769 -15.93 -27.57 -1.27
N CYS A 770 -16.15 -26.35 -1.78
CA CYS A 770 -15.17 -25.54 -2.49
C CYS A 770 -14.15 -24.92 -1.53
N ALA A 771 -14.59 -24.33 -0.42
CA ALA A 771 -13.72 -23.79 0.62
C ALA A 771 -12.87 -24.89 1.31
N GLU A 772 -13.43 -26.08 1.53
CA GLU A 772 -12.70 -27.28 1.96
C GLU A 772 -11.57 -27.65 0.99
N ALA A 773 -11.87 -27.71 -0.32
CA ALA A 773 -10.88 -28.06 -1.34
C ALA A 773 -9.77 -27.01 -1.45
N ALA A 774 -10.10 -25.72 -1.29
CA ALA A 774 -9.11 -24.65 -1.18
C ALA A 774 -8.29 -24.75 0.12
N HIS A 775 -8.89 -25.16 1.25
CA HIS A 775 -8.14 -25.30 2.51
C HIS A 775 -7.15 -26.46 2.47
N ALA A 776 -7.55 -27.62 1.93
CA ALA A 776 -6.62 -28.73 1.71
C ALA A 776 -5.52 -28.37 0.69
N MET A 777 -5.82 -27.51 -0.29
CA MET A 777 -4.81 -26.94 -1.20
C MET A 777 -3.84 -26.02 -0.43
N ASP A 778 -4.33 -25.23 0.53
CA ASP A 778 -3.52 -24.39 1.41
C ASP A 778 -2.59 -25.22 2.31
N GLU A 779 -3.12 -26.25 2.98
CA GLU A 779 -2.33 -27.17 3.83
C GLU A 779 -1.21 -27.86 3.03
N LEU A 780 -1.49 -28.28 1.79
CA LEU A 780 -0.50 -28.86 0.90
C LEU A 780 0.58 -27.84 0.47
N LEU A 781 0.23 -26.56 0.32
CA LEU A 781 1.16 -25.46 0.08
C LEU A 781 1.92 -25.02 1.33
N GLU A 782 1.42 -25.32 2.53
CA GLU A 782 2.09 -25.02 3.81
C GLU A 782 3.31 -25.91 4.08
N LEU A 783 3.44 -27.04 3.40
CA LEU A 783 4.62 -27.90 3.48
C LEU A 783 5.91 -27.12 3.17
N GLU A 784 6.84 -27.06 4.14
CA GLU A 784 8.09 -26.28 4.08
C GLU A 784 9.08 -26.69 2.98
N PHE A 785 8.79 -27.76 2.23
CA PHE A 785 9.65 -28.25 1.18
C PHE A 785 9.52 -27.38 -0.06
N ARG A 786 10.63 -26.76 -0.52
CA ARG A 786 10.63 -26.14 -1.84
C ARG A 786 10.40 -27.16 -2.94
N GLN A 787 10.76 -28.43 -2.76
CA GLN A 787 10.50 -29.46 -3.78
C GLN A 787 9.14 -30.11 -3.59
N PHE A 788 8.33 -30.07 -4.64
CA PHE A 788 7.09 -30.84 -4.74
C PHE A 788 7.35 -32.07 -5.58
N THR A 789 6.97 -33.24 -5.06
CA THR A 789 6.98 -34.49 -5.83
C THR A 789 5.89 -34.42 -6.91
N ARG A 790 5.98 -35.28 -7.93
CA ARG A 790 4.90 -35.42 -8.92
C ARG A 790 3.56 -35.78 -8.27
N GLN A 791 3.57 -36.51 -7.15
CA GLN A 791 2.38 -36.78 -6.33
C GLN A 791 1.83 -35.52 -5.67
N HIS A 792 2.69 -34.66 -5.08
CA HIS A 792 2.25 -33.39 -4.49
C HIS A 792 1.65 -32.46 -5.56
N CYS A 793 2.29 -32.33 -6.72
CA CYS A 793 1.75 -31.54 -7.84
C CYS A 793 0.41 -32.10 -8.36
N GLN A 794 0.27 -33.43 -8.43
CA GLN A 794 -0.96 -34.08 -8.88
C GLN A 794 -2.11 -33.92 -7.88
N ALA A 795 -1.83 -34.03 -6.57
CA ALA A 795 -2.80 -33.76 -5.51
C ALA A 795 -3.22 -32.29 -5.48
N LEU A 796 -2.26 -31.36 -5.59
CA LEU A 796 -2.52 -29.93 -5.68
C LEU A 796 -3.41 -29.58 -6.88
N LEU A 797 -3.16 -30.22 -8.03
CA LEU A 797 -4.01 -30.06 -9.21
C LEU A 797 -5.41 -30.64 -8.99
N GLN A 798 -5.54 -31.83 -8.42
CA GLN A 798 -6.85 -32.44 -8.14
C GLN A 798 -7.70 -31.61 -7.17
N LEU A 799 -7.08 -31.08 -6.12
CA LEU A 799 -7.72 -30.16 -5.18
C LEU A 799 -8.15 -28.87 -5.88
N TYR A 800 -7.31 -28.30 -6.75
CA TYR A 800 -7.64 -27.09 -7.48
C TYR A 800 -8.73 -27.28 -8.54
N LEU A 801 -8.70 -28.39 -9.29
CA LEU A 801 -9.76 -28.72 -10.26
C LEU A 801 -11.09 -29.06 -9.55
N ARG A 802 -11.06 -29.70 -8.36
CA ARG A 802 -12.23 -29.86 -7.49
C ARG A 802 -12.79 -28.51 -7.06
N PHE A 803 -11.95 -27.62 -6.52
CA PHE A 803 -12.31 -26.24 -6.17
C PHE A 803 -12.99 -25.54 -7.36
N LEU A 804 -12.35 -25.52 -8.53
CA LEU A 804 -12.84 -24.82 -9.72
C LEU A 804 -14.17 -25.41 -10.24
N THR A 805 -14.30 -26.74 -10.26
CA THR A 805 -15.54 -27.43 -10.66
C THR A 805 -16.71 -27.09 -9.71
N LEU A 806 -16.48 -27.08 -8.40
CA LEU A 806 -17.50 -26.78 -7.40
C LEU A 806 -17.88 -25.29 -7.43
N TYR A 807 -16.88 -24.41 -7.55
CA TYR A 807 -17.07 -22.96 -7.70
C TYR A 807 -17.93 -22.61 -8.93
N LEU A 808 -17.63 -23.19 -10.10
CA LEU A 808 -18.42 -22.98 -11.31
C LEU A 808 -19.86 -23.50 -11.14
N LYS A 809 -20.04 -24.68 -10.55
CA LYS A 809 -21.37 -25.25 -10.26
C LYS A 809 -22.20 -24.42 -9.25
N ALA A 810 -21.55 -23.61 -8.41
CA ALA A 810 -22.22 -22.65 -7.52
C ALA A 810 -22.62 -21.33 -8.21
N GLY A 811 -22.27 -21.13 -9.49
CA GLY A 811 -22.47 -19.87 -10.22
C GLY A 811 -21.27 -18.93 -10.19
N GLY A 812 -20.08 -19.43 -9.83
CA GLY A 812 -18.81 -18.74 -10.00
C GLY A 812 -18.42 -18.59 -11.48
N VAL A 813 -17.51 -17.67 -11.78
CA VAL A 813 -17.01 -17.42 -13.15
C VAL A 813 -15.53 -17.76 -13.22
N TRP A 814 -15.13 -18.65 -14.15
CA TRP A 814 -13.72 -18.94 -14.41
C TRP A 814 -13.06 -17.69 -14.99
N ARG A 815 -12.06 -17.15 -14.29
CA ARG A 815 -11.27 -16.00 -14.75
C ARG A 815 -9.88 -16.44 -15.24
N PRO A 816 -9.22 -15.66 -16.10
CA PRO A 816 -7.85 -15.96 -16.54
C PRO A 816 -6.83 -16.12 -15.40
N LYS A 817 -7.01 -15.43 -14.27
CA LYS A 817 -6.21 -15.61 -13.04
C LYS A 817 -6.34 -17.03 -12.47
N CYS A 818 -7.54 -17.61 -12.52
CA CYS A 818 -7.80 -19.00 -12.11
C CYS A 818 -7.11 -20.00 -13.05
N HIS A 819 -7.20 -19.78 -14.37
CA HIS A 819 -6.46 -20.59 -15.35
C HIS A 819 -4.94 -20.51 -15.15
N LEU A 820 -4.42 -19.33 -14.77
CA LEU A 820 -3.01 -19.13 -14.51
C LEU A 820 -2.49 -19.91 -13.28
N LEU A 821 -3.35 -20.17 -12.29
CA LEU A 821 -3.04 -21.04 -11.15
C LEU A 821 -2.85 -22.51 -11.61
N VAL A 822 -3.59 -23.00 -12.61
CA VAL A 822 -3.32 -24.32 -13.24
C VAL A 822 -1.88 -24.39 -13.74
N HIS A 823 -1.45 -23.39 -14.52
CA HIS A 823 -0.08 -23.35 -15.04
C HIS A 823 0.98 -23.19 -13.93
N MET A 824 0.66 -22.54 -12.82
CA MET A 824 1.56 -22.48 -11.66
C MET A 824 1.68 -23.85 -10.97
N ILE A 825 0.59 -24.62 -10.87
CA ILE A 825 0.60 -25.99 -10.36
C ILE A 825 1.41 -26.92 -11.30
N GLN A 826 1.21 -26.83 -12.62
CA GLN A 826 2.01 -27.59 -13.60
C GLN A 826 3.51 -27.24 -13.51
N ARG A 827 3.84 -25.94 -13.40
CA ARG A 827 5.23 -25.47 -13.23
C ARG A 827 5.87 -25.92 -11.92
N ALA A 828 5.12 -26.33 -10.90
CA ALA A 828 5.66 -26.78 -9.63
C ALA A 828 6.61 -27.99 -9.76
N LEU A 829 6.40 -28.86 -10.77
CA LEU A 829 7.32 -29.96 -11.10
C LEU A 829 8.77 -29.50 -11.38
N HIS A 830 8.94 -28.27 -11.87
CA HIS A 830 10.23 -27.71 -12.28
C HIS A 830 10.69 -26.58 -11.35
N ARG A 831 9.74 -25.84 -10.74
CA ARG A 831 9.97 -24.63 -9.93
C ARG A 831 9.82 -24.83 -8.42
N GLY A 832 9.22 -25.95 -8.01
CA GLY A 832 8.96 -26.26 -6.62
C GLY A 832 7.61 -25.77 -6.11
N ASN A 833 7.46 -25.65 -4.79
CA ASN A 833 6.25 -25.15 -4.11
C ASN A 833 5.86 -23.74 -4.64
N PRO A 834 4.66 -23.57 -5.22
CA PRO A 834 4.12 -22.27 -5.65
C PRO A 834 4.20 -21.15 -4.60
N ARG A 835 4.10 -21.47 -3.31
CA ARG A 835 4.16 -20.49 -2.19
C ARG A 835 5.50 -19.73 -2.13
N LEU A 836 6.56 -20.28 -2.74
CA LEU A 836 7.93 -19.74 -2.67
C LEU A 836 8.37 -18.94 -3.91
N TYR A 837 7.64 -19.01 -5.02
CA TYR A 837 7.95 -18.25 -6.25
C TYR A 837 6.77 -17.45 -6.82
N SER A 838 5.60 -17.48 -6.17
CA SER A 838 4.50 -16.54 -6.40
C SER A 838 4.72 -15.20 -5.67
N THR A 839 3.85 -14.22 -5.90
CA THR A 839 3.96 -12.85 -5.35
C THR A 839 3.35 -12.66 -3.97
N TYR A 840 2.50 -13.58 -3.48
CA TYR A 840 1.69 -13.35 -2.28
C TYR A 840 2.52 -13.02 -1.03
N ARG A 841 3.73 -13.59 -0.91
CA ARG A 841 4.65 -13.28 0.19
C ARG A 841 5.19 -11.84 0.11
N ASP A 842 5.40 -11.33 -1.08
CA ASP A 842 6.00 -10.02 -1.35
C ASP A 842 4.99 -8.86 -1.21
N GLU A 843 3.70 -9.10 -1.48
CA GLU A 843 2.65 -8.08 -1.27
C GLU A 843 2.55 -7.60 0.19
N SER A 844 2.88 -8.47 1.15
CA SER A 844 3.01 -8.09 2.56
C SER A 844 4.09 -7.01 2.79
N LEU A 845 5.18 -7.07 2.02
CA LEU A 845 6.27 -6.10 2.09
C LEU A 845 5.89 -4.79 1.40
N ASN A 846 5.07 -4.82 0.35
CA ASN A 846 4.47 -3.60 -0.20
C ASN A 846 3.64 -2.86 0.84
N GLY A 847 2.90 -3.58 1.69
CA GLY A 847 2.18 -3.00 2.83
C GLY A 847 3.09 -2.28 3.83
N VAL A 848 4.20 -2.93 4.21
CA VAL A 848 5.22 -2.34 5.10
C VAL A 848 5.89 -1.13 4.45
N ILE A 849 6.38 -1.25 3.22
CA ILE A 849 7.11 -0.19 2.53
C ILE A 849 6.18 0.98 2.18
N ALA A 850 4.89 0.75 1.93
CA ALA A 850 3.88 1.80 1.83
C ALA A 850 3.70 2.57 3.15
N LYS A 851 3.86 1.93 4.31
CA LYS A 851 3.86 2.59 5.63
C LYS A 851 5.12 3.44 5.82
N ILE A 852 6.29 2.90 5.47
CA ILE A 852 7.57 3.64 5.46
C ILE A 852 7.46 4.88 4.56
N ALA A 853 6.96 4.70 3.33
CA ALA A 853 6.74 5.75 2.32
C ALA A 853 5.76 6.84 2.78
N ARG A 854 4.72 6.50 3.56
CA ARG A 854 3.83 7.49 4.20
C ARG A 854 4.54 8.29 5.30
N SER A 855 5.49 7.69 6.00
CA SER A 855 6.27 8.36 7.06
C SER A 855 7.40 9.27 6.55
N ALA A 856 7.61 9.34 5.23
CA ALA A 856 8.70 10.08 4.60
C ALA A 856 8.20 11.39 3.96
N HIS A 857 8.78 12.53 4.37
CA HIS A 857 8.38 13.82 3.82
C HIS A 857 8.74 13.95 2.33
N ARG A 858 7.85 14.54 1.52
CA ARG A 858 7.92 14.53 0.05
C ARG A 858 9.25 15.01 -0.56
N SER A 859 9.95 15.97 0.08
CA SER A 859 11.21 16.53 -0.44
C SER A 859 12.44 15.68 -0.11
N THR A 860 12.38 14.84 0.91
CA THR A 860 13.47 13.95 1.36
C THR A 860 13.12 12.47 1.16
N TRP A 861 11.97 12.21 0.52
CA TRP A 861 11.31 10.90 0.45
C TRP A 861 12.24 9.79 -0.02
N SER A 862 13.01 10.02 -1.10
CA SER A 862 13.90 9.01 -1.69
C SER A 862 15.00 8.58 -0.71
N ASN A 863 15.67 9.54 -0.08
CA ASN A 863 16.76 9.24 0.85
C ASN A 863 16.21 8.61 2.15
N VAL A 864 15.07 9.10 2.65
CA VAL A 864 14.43 8.57 3.87
C VAL A 864 13.91 7.15 3.67
N ILE A 865 13.33 6.81 2.51
CA ILE A 865 12.84 5.43 2.28
C ILE A 865 14.00 4.44 2.14
N HIS A 866 15.07 4.77 1.39
CA HIS A 866 16.23 3.89 1.27
C HIS A 866 16.93 3.69 2.62
N TRP A 867 17.08 4.76 3.42
CA TRP A 867 17.66 4.67 4.77
C TRP A 867 16.81 3.82 5.71
N LYS A 868 15.48 4.02 5.75
CA LYS A 868 14.56 3.18 6.57
C LYS A 868 14.48 1.72 6.08
N CYS A 869 14.65 1.45 4.79
CA CYS A 869 14.72 0.08 4.27
C CYS A 869 16.07 -0.60 4.61
N ASN A 870 17.19 0.13 4.53
CA ASN A 870 18.51 -0.35 4.95
C ASN A 870 18.53 -0.72 6.45
N PHE A 871 17.89 0.09 7.32
CA PHE A 871 17.66 -0.26 8.73
C PHE A 871 16.99 -1.64 8.89
N LEU A 872 15.90 -1.89 8.16
CA LEU A 872 15.16 -3.16 8.27
C LEU A 872 15.94 -4.37 7.74
N GLN A 873 16.87 -4.16 6.81
CA GLN A 873 17.78 -5.18 6.29
C GLN A 873 18.93 -5.45 7.28
N GLN A 874 19.51 -4.42 7.89
CA GLN A 874 20.55 -4.54 8.92
C GLN A 874 20.00 -5.26 10.16
N LYS A 875 18.82 -4.87 10.65
CA LYS A 875 18.19 -5.56 11.78
C LYS A 875 17.93 -7.05 11.49
N LYS A 876 17.45 -7.40 10.28
CA LYS A 876 17.30 -8.81 9.88
C LYS A 876 18.63 -9.58 9.85
N LEU A 877 19.73 -8.94 9.46
CA LEU A 877 21.07 -9.53 9.53
C LEU A 877 21.50 -9.78 10.98
N GLU A 878 21.26 -8.82 11.87
CA GLU A 878 21.54 -8.93 13.31
C GLU A 878 20.72 -10.05 13.97
N ASP A 879 19.40 -10.09 13.71
CA ASP A 879 18.48 -11.13 14.17
C ASP A 879 18.98 -12.53 13.71
N HIS A 880 19.30 -12.68 12.41
CA HIS A 880 19.84 -13.94 11.87
C HIS A 880 21.23 -14.30 12.41
N ALA A 881 22.09 -13.33 12.74
CA ALA A 881 23.38 -13.60 13.37
C ALA A 881 23.18 -14.18 14.78
N ALA A 882 22.33 -13.54 15.58
CA ALA A 882 21.99 -13.98 16.95
C ALA A 882 21.35 -15.38 16.98
N GLU A 883 20.46 -15.71 16.03
CA GLU A 883 19.94 -17.07 15.85
C GLU A 883 21.04 -18.12 15.63
N GLY A 884 22.10 -17.74 14.91
CA GLY A 884 23.23 -18.62 14.59
C GLY A 884 24.10 -18.90 15.81
N GLU A 885 24.31 -17.91 16.68
CA GLU A 885 25.09 -18.05 17.91
C GLU A 885 24.31 -18.77 19.02
N CYS A 886 23.01 -18.50 19.15
CA CYS A 886 22.16 -19.17 20.14
C CYS A 886 22.17 -20.70 19.96
N LYS A 887 22.20 -21.17 18.71
CA LYS A 887 22.32 -22.60 18.34
C LYS A 887 23.71 -23.21 18.55
N LYS A 888 24.74 -22.41 18.86
CA LYS A 888 26.09 -22.89 19.24
C LYS A 888 26.27 -23.14 20.74
N ARG A 889 25.27 -22.84 21.59
CA ARG A 889 25.28 -23.37 22.97
C ARG A 889 25.38 -24.90 22.90
N PRO A 890 26.24 -25.55 23.72
CA PRO A 890 26.42 -26.99 23.65
C PRO A 890 25.07 -27.67 23.83
N SER A 891 24.69 -28.49 22.86
CA SER A 891 23.49 -29.32 22.97
C SER A 891 23.58 -30.10 24.27
N ARG A 892 22.60 -29.93 25.17
CA ARG A 892 22.44 -30.81 26.33
C ARG A 892 22.55 -32.23 25.80
N SER A 893 23.52 -32.99 26.31
CA SER A 893 23.81 -34.34 25.83
C SER A 893 22.49 -35.11 25.75
N PRO A 894 22.21 -35.79 24.61
CA PRO A 894 20.94 -36.47 24.43
C PRO A 894 20.80 -37.43 25.61
N LYS A 895 19.75 -37.25 26.42
CA LYS A 895 19.46 -38.16 27.52
C LYS A 895 19.34 -39.54 26.90
N GLN A 896 20.29 -40.43 27.22
CA GLN A 896 20.20 -41.83 26.83
C GLN A 896 18.84 -42.34 27.32
N ASN A 897 18.02 -42.82 26.39
CA ASN A 897 16.65 -43.23 26.67
C ASN A 897 16.69 -44.75 26.90
N PRO A 898 16.64 -45.24 28.16
CA PRO A 898 16.94 -46.64 28.47
C PRO A 898 15.70 -47.51 28.27
N GLY A 899 15.23 -47.62 27.02
CA GLY A 899 13.95 -48.26 26.70
C GLY A 899 13.59 -48.18 25.22
N ALA A 900 14.44 -48.70 24.33
CA ALA A 900 14.15 -48.86 22.90
C ALA A 900 14.96 -50.01 22.29
N GLN A 901 14.72 -51.24 22.74
CA GLN A 901 15.01 -52.46 21.98
C GLN A 901 13.69 -53.10 21.59
N ASN A 902 13.65 -53.75 20.42
CA ASN A 902 12.50 -54.36 19.78
C ASN A 902 11.37 -53.39 19.37
N HIS A 903 11.48 -52.86 18.14
CA HIS A 903 10.50 -53.21 17.10
C HIS A 903 11.08 -53.00 15.69
#